data_AF-A0A9P4WNU7-F1
#
_entry.id   AF-A0A9P4WNU7-F1
#
_cell.length_a   1.000
_cell.length_b   1.000
_cell.length_c   1.000
_cell.angle_alpha   90.00
_cell.angle_beta   90.00
_cell.angle_gamma   90.00
#
_symmetry.space_group_name_H-M   'P 1'
#
loop_
_entity.id
_entity.type
_entity.pdbx_description
1 polymer ?
#
loop_
_entity_poly.entity_id
_entity_poly.type
_entity_poly.pdbx_seq_one_letter_code
_entity_poly.pdbx_strand_id
1 'polypeptide(L)'
;MATQIPMISVPLKQTNEIDWIQPLKGYIRQTYGDDPERYAEECATLNRLRQDMRGAGKDSAAGRDLLYRYYGQLELLDLRFPVDENHIKISFTWFDAFTHKPTSQYSLAYEKASIIFNISAVLSCHAAHQNRHEEVGLKTAYHSFQASAGMFTYINENFLHAPSQDLGRETVKCLISIMLAQAQEVFLEKQIVDGKKVGLLAKLASQAAFLYTQATEGAQENVTNAVFEKVWLLVVQIKANHMNSLAQYYQALADDDANSHGIAICRLQVAETSARDANRQANSFPNSAPANSNLTNETHGILVEMTKKRLSNVQEKLKEFMKDNDFIYHQGIPNEASLTAIPKLPAAKAIPVSELYQGQDIQRIIGPDIFQKIVPLAVTESASLYDEEKAKLIRAESERVEVANDEMAASLDYLKLPDSLNVLRGGMDQDMMVDSEFRKWCEDLAGHQSFSSAFDQLNRDKSEITGQLDASMKQLDMEESVCEKMRSKYGAEWTQQPSSRLTATLRSDIRNYRGAIEEASTSDVQLYNTFRQCEADFDEMRSAGETDEADVLYQRAMIKAGAQKGKSPGPAQGNLIDDDFDDGPTVADQIAAVEDLLRKLNLVKKERAQILLDLKGKVHSDDISNVLILNKKAIANQESQLFKAELEKFRPHQNRILQANHKQASLLKELTRTYSDLLKDKRVRSEQSKYEAFSRQRNTVMTKYRRINQNFNDLVAGLQRAQHFYSEMKDTVSSLQKNVETFVNNRRSEGGQLLARIEQGKSSGADQEQQRLKDLMERMSMEPSGSPVSTGSGGRKKSVPPPLSSTPGYPSTSPAGHMAYNPAASPPVTPRYPPTTQQPYMSPQQSYSGQQPQSFQPPPPRRESYQQQQYGHQPQSSQSYNPAQHQYNPVSPPAHQQFFSPPPAQHQQHQPWGQPPQQSQQQNQWGQNVPQGYVPPPPPPGPPPQQDYSHFSQGAYPGGPGGHVVLITGGNTGLGYETVKGLYGSPEAYTILMGSRCLEKAKTAISTLQTENSSSKSKIAPIQLDIEDDQSIQDAFTEVKDRFGRIDTLINNAGGSFDGLMRNDSSPSAIRAAWNKSYSVNVTSTQVVTTEFMPLLLASSSPRLLFVTSGLSSLETASGGKISATIREPSKPGWPKPFTPSQIAYRSSKTALNMMILDWTRQLDPDGVKVFGISPGFLATGLGGMGPEFMRKIGAGDPKEGGEFIRSVIEGKRDGDAGRVINKDGVQPW
;
A
#
# COMPACT_ATOMS: atom_id res chain seq x y z
N MET A 1 -22.65 -43.54 -41.68
CA MET A 1 -22.33 -42.91 -40.37
C MET A 1 -23.52 -42.06 -39.99
N ALA A 2 -23.78 -41.82 -38.70
CA ALA A 2 -24.78 -40.82 -38.33
C ALA A 2 -24.17 -39.41 -38.51
N THR A 3 -24.89 -38.55 -39.24
CA THR A 3 -24.43 -37.21 -39.65
C THR A 3 -24.55 -36.24 -38.47
N GLN A 4 -23.42 -35.73 -37.99
CA GLN A 4 -23.40 -34.81 -36.83
C GLN A 4 -24.01 -33.46 -37.22
N ILE A 5 -24.90 -32.92 -36.37
CA ILE A 5 -25.50 -31.60 -36.60
C ILE A 5 -24.37 -30.55 -36.65
N PRO A 6 -24.28 -29.71 -37.70
CA PRO A 6 -23.21 -28.73 -37.84
C PRO A 6 -23.28 -27.68 -36.72
N MET A 7 -22.11 -27.18 -36.36
CA MET A 7 -21.87 -26.24 -35.27
C MET A 7 -21.15 -25.00 -35.82
N ILE A 8 -21.47 -23.83 -35.28
CA ILE A 8 -20.74 -22.60 -35.61
C ILE A 8 -19.44 -22.58 -34.80
N SER A 9 -18.35 -22.15 -35.42
CA SER A 9 -17.06 -21.93 -34.78
C SER A 9 -16.42 -20.64 -35.29
N VAL A 10 -15.85 -19.86 -34.39
CA VAL A 10 -15.34 -18.51 -34.67
C VAL A 10 -13.97 -18.59 -35.37
N PRO A 11 -13.72 -17.81 -36.44
CA PRO A 11 -12.39 -17.72 -37.06
C PRO A 11 -11.37 -17.06 -36.13
N LEU A 12 -10.09 -17.38 -36.30
CA LEU A 12 -9.00 -16.80 -35.51
C LEU A 12 -8.56 -15.44 -36.09
N LYS A 13 -8.31 -14.45 -35.23
CA LYS A 13 -7.58 -13.22 -35.57
C LYS A 13 -6.13 -13.56 -35.94
N GLN A 14 -5.58 -12.86 -36.92
CA GLN A 14 -4.17 -13.01 -37.32
C GLN A 14 -3.33 -11.84 -36.77
N THR A 15 -2.02 -12.02 -36.62
CA THR A 15 -1.11 -10.95 -36.16
C THR A 15 0.26 -11.01 -36.84
N ASN A 16 0.83 -9.82 -37.04
CA ASN A 16 2.19 -9.64 -37.54
C ASN A 16 3.24 -10.07 -36.50
N GLU A 17 4.50 -10.14 -36.94
CA GLU A 17 5.64 -10.31 -36.05
C GLU A 17 5.89 -8.99 -35.30
N ILE A 18 6.32 -9.08 -34.05
CA ILE A 18 6.77 -7.93 -33.25
C ILE A 18 8.05 -8.31 -32.52
N ASP A 19 8.82 -7.31 -32.08
CA ASP A 19 10.00 -7.52 -31.25
C ASP A 19 9.73 -7.17 -29.79
N TRP A 20 9.72 -8.17 -28.92
CA TRP A 20 9.70 -7.97 -27.46
C TRP A 20 11.08 -7.65 -26.88
N ILE A 21 12.18 -7.99 -27.57
CA ILE A 21 13.52 -8.06 -26.98
C ILE A 21 14.12 -6.67 -26.82
N GLN A 22 14.15 -5.83 -27.87
CA GLN A 22 14.74 -4.48 -27.77
C GLN A 22 13.97 -3.56 -26.79
N PRO A 23 12.62 -3.50 -26.79
CA PRO A 23 11.88 -2.64 -25.87
C PRO A 23 12.05 -3.04 -24.40
N LEU A 24 12.00 -4.34 -24.09
CA LEU A 24 12.21 -4.82 -22.71
C LEU A 24 13.65 -4.58 -22.24
N LYS A 25 14.67 -4.90 -23.06
CA LYS A 25 16.07 -4.61 -22.72
C LYS A 25 16.33 -3.11 -22.52
N GLY A 26 15.71 -2.26 -23.33
CA GLY A 26 15.77 -0.80 -23.18
C GLY A 26 15.18 -0.33 -21.85
N TYR A 27 13.98 -0.81 -21.50
CA TYR A 27 13.32 -0.48 -20.24
C TYR A 27 14.09 -0.97 -19.01
N ILE A 28 14.63 -2.20 -19.04
CA ILE A 28 15.44 -2.76 -17.95
C ILE A 28 16.65 -1.86 -17.67
N ARG A 29 17.38 -1.48 -18.73
CA ARG A 29 18.54 -0.59 -18.63
C ARG A 29 18.18 0.80 -18.07
N GLN A 30 17.04 1.35 -18.46
CA GLN A 30 16.64 2.72 -18.12
C GLN A 30 16.00 2.83 -16.73
N THR A 31 15.26 1.81 -16.29
CA THR A 31 14.47 1.86 -15.05
C THR A 31 15.16 1.16 -13.87
N TYR A 32 15.79 0.00 -14.10
CA TYR A 32 16.45 -0.78 -13.02
C TYR A 32 17.97 -0.62 -12.99
N GLY A 33 18.59 -0.15 -14.08
CA GLY A 33 20.05 0.05 -14.16
C GLY A 33 20.89 -1.24 -14.24
N ASP A 34 20.27 -2.42 -14.12
CA ASP A 34 20.91 -3.74 -14.27
C ASP A 34 21.29 -4.03 -15.74
N ASP A 35 22.18 -4.99 -15.95
CA ASP A 35 22.66 -5.38 -17.28
C ASP A 35 21.55 -6.06 -18.09
N PRO A 36 21.12 -5.51 -19.25
CA PRO A 36 20.08 -6.12 -20.08
C PRO A 36 20.44 -7.50 -20.64
N GLU A 37 21.72 -7.87 -20.71
CA GLU A 37 22.12 -9.22 -21.15
C GLU A 37 21.83 -10.29 -20.09
N ARG A 38 21.70 -9.91 -18.82
CA ARG A 38 21.35 -10.81 -17.71
C ARG A 38 19.96 -11.44 -17.83
N TYR A 39 19.07 -10.83 -18.62
CA TYR A 39 17.69 -11.25 -18.88
C TYR A 39 17.43 -11.58 -20.36
N ALA A 40 18.50 -11.87 -21.12
CA ALA A 40 18.39 -12.12 -22.56
C ALA A 40 17.63 -13.41 -22.88
N GLU A 41 17.78 -14.46 -22.08
CA GLU A 41 17.08 -15.75 -22.28
C GLU A 41 15.58 -15.62 -21.98
N GLU A 42 15.21 -14.85 -20.94
CA GLU A 42 13.84 -14.53 -20.55
C GLU A 42 13.12 -13.76 -21.66
N CYS A 43 13.73 -12.67 -22.15
CA CYS A 43 13.22 -11.89 -23.28
C CYS A 43 13.10 -12.72 -24.57
N ALA A 44 14.08 -13.57 -24.87
CA ALA A 44 14.02 -14.47 -26.02
C ALA A 44 12.91 -15.54 -25.87
N THR A 45 12.68 -16.05 -24.65
CA THR A 45 11.65 -17.04 -24.35
C THR A 45 10.24 -16.46 -24.52
N LEU A 46 9.98 -15.25 -24.02
CA LEU A 46 8.72 -14.55 -24.26
C LEU A 46 8.50 -14.30 -25.76
N ASN A 47 9.52 -13.80 -26.46
CA ASN A 47 9.42 -13.49 -27.89
C ASN A 47 9.12 -14.75 -28.70
N ARG A 48 9.82 -15.87 -28.40
CA ARG A 48 9.56 -17.18 -29.01
C ARG A 48 8.14 -17.68 -28.73
N LEU A 49 7.67 -17.59 -27.49
CA LEU A 49 6.33 -18.04 -27.11
C LEU A 49 5.23 -17.32 -27.93
N ARG A 50 5.44 -16.04 -28.27
CA ARG A 50 4.56 -15.30 -29.20
C ARG A 50 4.65 -15.80 -30.65
N GLN A 51 5.80 -16.27 -31.11
CA GLN A 51 5.90 -16.86 -32.45
C GLN A 51 5.27 -18.25 -32.49
N ASP A 52 5.47 -19.07 -31.45
CA ASP A 52 4.88 -20.41 -31.35
C ASP A 52 3.32 -20.34 -31.36
N MET A 53 2.70 -19.38 -30.66
CA MET A 53 1.23 -19.19 -30.72
C MET A 53 0.71 -18.61 -32.04
N ARG A 54 1.52 -17.98 -32.89
CA ARG A 54 1.13 -17.63 -34.28
C ARG A 54 1.01 -18.88 -35.16
N GLY A 55 1.72 -19.95 -34.81
CA GLY A 55 1.59 -21.28 -35.40
C GLY A 55 0.50 -22.17 -34.76
N ALA A 56 -0.32 -21.65 -33.84
CA ALA A 56 -1.34 -22.44 -33.15
C ALA A 56 -2.40 -23.00 -34.12
N GLY A 57 -2.37 -24.31 -34.36
CA GLY A 57 -3.31 -24.98 -35.24
C GLY A 57 -4.75 -24.92 -34.71
N LYS A 58 -5.66 -24.35 -35.52
CA LYS A 58 -7.05 -24.01 -35.17
C LYS A 58 -7.89 -25.11 -34.50
N ASP A 59 -7.59 -26.38 -34.78
CA ASP A 59 -8.36 -27.54 -34.31
C ASP A 59 -7.62 -28.39 -33.24
N SER A 60 -6.42 -27.98 -32.81
CA SER A 60 -5.52 -28.76 -31.95
C SER A 60 -5.52 -28.32 -30.49
N ALA A 61 -5.58 -29.28 -29.57
CA ALA A 61 -5.39 -29.04 -28.14
C ALA A 61 -4.04 -28.39 -27.82
N ALA A 62 -2.97 -28.71 -28.57
CA ALA A 62 -1.67 -28.05 -28.41
C ALA A 62 -1.73 -26.56 -28.82
N GLY A 63 -2.58 -26.19 -29.77
CA GLY A 63 -2.81 -24.79 -30.16
C GLY A 63 -3.51 -23.99 -29.04
N ARG A 64 -4.51 -24.59 -28.40
CA ARG A 64 -5.16 -24.07 -27.19
C ARG A 64 -4.14 -23.84 -26.07
N ASP A 65 -3.29 -24.83 -25.81
CA ASP A 65 -2.36 -24.81 -24.68
C ASP A 65 -1.22 -23.79 -24.87
N LEU A 66 -0.75 -23.58 -26.10
CA LEU A 66 0.16 -22.47 -26.45
C LEU A 66 -0.47 -21.09 -26.17
N LEU A 67 -1.75 -20.91 -26.51
CA LEU A 67 -2.47 -19.65 -26.28
C LEU A 67 -2.73 -19.41 -24.77
N TYR A 68 -3.13 -20.44 -24.02
CA TYR A 68 -3.24 -20.36 -22.56
C TYR A 68 -1.90 -19.98 -21.90
N ARG A 69 -0.81 -20.61 -22.34
CA ARG A 69 0.54 -20.33 -21.85
C ARG A 69 0.97 -18.89 -22.13
N TYR A 70 0.78 -18.39 -23.36
CA TYR A 70 1.12 -17.02 -23.70
C TYR A 70 0.27 -16.00 -22.90
N TYR A 71 -1.04 -16.20 -22.81
CA TYR A 71 -1.90 -15.29 -22.02
C TYR A 71 -1.51 -15.26 -20.54
N GLY A 72 -1.23 -16.42 -19.93
CA GLY A 72 -0.79 -16.48 -18.53
C GLY A 72 0.52 -15.72 -18.28
N GLN A 73 1.49 -15.86 -19.20
CA GLN A 73 2.74 -15.10 -19.14
C GLN A 73 2.53 -13.60 -19.42
N LEU A 74 1.53 -13.19 -20.22
CA LEU A 74 1.16 -11.78 -20.39
C LEU A 74 0.46 -11.18 -19.16
N GLU A 75 -0.28 -11.94 -18.36
CA GLU A 75 -0.76 -11.45 -17.05
C GLU A 75 0.39 -11.27 -16.06
N LEU A 76 1.35 -12.20 -16.01
CA LEU A 76 2.52 -12.09 -15.15
C LEU A 76 3.44 -10.92 -15.57
N LEU A 77 3.63 -10.71 -16.88
CA LEU A 77 4.40 -9.60 -17.43
C LEU A 77 3.80 -8.23 -17.08
N ASP A 78 2.48 -8.09 -17.12
CA ASP A 78 1.73 -6.85 -16.78
C ASP A 78 1.89 -6.46 -15.29
N LEU A 79 2.18 -7.43 -14.41
CA LEU A 79 2.57 -7.13 -13.02
C LEU A 79 3.96 -6.46 -12.96
N ARG A 80 4.83 -6.66 -13.94
CA ARG A 80 6.25 -6.22 -13.89
C ARG A 80 6.62 -5.09 -14.85
N PHE A 81 5.95 -4.99 -16.00
CA PHE A 81 6.32 -4.10 -17.11
C PHE A 81 5.11 -3.25 -17.56
N PRO A 82 5.16 -1.91 -17.44
CA PRO A 82 4.12 -1.04 -17.98
C PRO A 82 4.24 -0.95 -19.52
N VAL A 83 3.38 -1.68 -20.23
CA VAL A 83 3.36 -1.73 -21.70
C VAL A 83 2.23 -0.85 -22.23
N ASP A 84 2.58 0.43 -22.41
CA ASP A 84 1.72 1.52 -22.88
C ASP A 84 2.49 2.47 -23.83
N GLU A 85 1.86 3.58 -24.24
CA GLU A 85 2.46 4.56 -25.16
C GLU A 85 3.59 5.41 -24.57
N ASN A 86 3.69 5.49 -23.23
CA ASN A 86 4.59 6.37 -22.50
C ASN A 86 5.85 5.65 -22.01
N HIS A 87 5.74 4.35 -21.72
CA HIS A 87 6.81 3.53 -21.14
C HIS A 87 7.41 2.54 -22.16
N ILE A 88 6.76 1.40 -22.40
CA ILE A 88 7.28 0.32 -23.26
C ILE A 88 6.43 0.24 -24.53
N LYS A 89 6.79 1.09 -25.50
CA LYS A 89 6.03 1.30 -26.73
C LYS A 89 6.20 0.16 -27.75
N ILE A 90 5.25 -0.77 -27.78
CA ILE A 90 5.20 -1.91 -28.71
C ILE A 90 3.93 -1.84 -29.57
N SER A 91 4.04 -1.89 -30.89
CA SER A 91 2.87 -1.80 -31.80
C SER A 91 2.26 -3.18 -32.08
N PHE A 92 1.18 -3.51 -31.37
CA PHE A 92 0.42 -4.75 -31.56
C PHE A 92 -0.53 -4.60 -32.75
N THR A 93 -0.17 -5.20 -33.89
CA THR A 93 -1.00 -5.21 -35.10
C THR A 93 -1.75 -6.53 -35.25
N TRP A 94 -3.07 -6.46 -35.28
CA TRP A 94 -3.97 -7.59 -35.44
C TRP A 94 -4.92 -7.36 -36.62
N PHE A 95 -5.31 -8.44 -37.28
CA PHE A 95 -6.34 -8.43 -38.32
C PHE A 95 -7.67 -8.88 -37.72
N ASP A 96 -8.74 -8.18 -38.07
CA ASP A 96 -10.12 -8.49 -37.69
C ASP A 96 -10.53 -9.89 -38.19
N ALA A 97 -11.13 -10.70 -37.32
CA ALA A 97 -11.39 -12.12 -37.56
C ALA A 97 -12.34 -12.40 -38.73
N PHE A 98 -13.25 -11.48 -39.01
CA PHE A 98 -14.29 -11.64 -40.04
C PHE A 98 -14.07 -10.75 -41.26
N THR A 99 -13.62 -9.51 -41.04
CA THR A 99 -13.43 -8.52 -42.11
C THR A 99 -11.98 -8.39 -42.60
N HIS A 100 -11.03 -9.05 -41.92
CA HIS A 100 -9.58 -9.06 -42.21
C HIS A 100 -8.92 -7.68 -42.30
N LYS A 101 -9.56 -6.63 -41.75
CA LYS A 101 -9.00 -5.29 -41.67
C LYS A 101 -7.89 -5.24 -40.60
N PRO A 102 -6.70 -4.70 -40.89
CA PRO A 102 -5.67 -4.49 -39.89
C PRO A 102 -6.06 -3.38 -38.91
N THR A 103 -5.67 -3.53 -37.64
CA THR A 103 -5.81 -2.53 -36.59
C THR A 103 -4.64 -2.66 -35.63
N SER A 104 -3.94 -1.54 -35.41
CA SER A 104 -2.72 -1.47 -34.59
C SER A 104 -2.95 -0.59 -33.36
N GLN A 105 -2.50 -1.06 -32.20
CA GLN A 105 -2.55 -0.32 -30.93
C GLN A 105 -1.25 -0.55 -30.13
N TYR A 106 -0.91 0.39 -29.24
CA TYR A 106 0.27 0.24 -28.37
C TYR A 106 -0.05 -0.38 -27.00
N SER A 107 -1.34 -0.62 -26.69
CA SER A 107 -1.77 -1.12 -25.39
C SER A 107 -1.68 -2.65 -25.31
N LEU A 108 -1.02 -3.16 -24.26
CA LEU A 108 -1.02 -4.59 -23.91
C LEU A 108 -2.43 -5.15 -23.68
N ALA A 109 -3.41 -4.31 -23.32
CA ALA A 109 -4.81 -4.70 -23.21
C ALA A 109 -5.37 -5.21 -24.56
N TYR A 110 -4.98 -4.62 -25.69
CA TYR A 110 -5.43 -5.04 -27.02
C TYR A 110 -4.82 -6.38 -27.46
N GLU A 111 -3.54 -6.59 -27.17
CA GLU A 111 -2.89 -7.90 -27.34
C GLU A 111 -3.65 -8.96 -26.51
N LYS A 112 -3.83 -8.71 -25.20
CA LYS A 112 -4.56 -9.61 -24.29
C LYS A 112 -5.97 -9.95 -24.78
N ALA A 113 -6.78 -8.95 -25.16
CA ALA A 113 -8.12 -9.17 -25.72
C ALA A 113 -8.09 -10.03 -26.99
N SER A 114 -7.10 -9.80 -27.87
CA SER A 114 -6.94 -10.58 -29.10
C SER A 114 -6.49 -12.02 -28.85
N ILE A 115 -5.67 -12.27 -27.82
CA ILE A 115 -5.33 -13.64 -27.38
C ILE A 115 -6.56 -14.35 -26.80
N ILE A 116 -7.33 -13.68 -25.93
CA ILE A 116 -8.57 -14.27 -25.36
C ILE A 116 -9.59 -14.57 -26.48
N PHE A 117 -9.69 -13.70 -27.49
CA PHE A 117 -10.53 -13.96 -28.66
C PHE A 117 -10.06 -15.23 -29.41
N ASN A 118 -8.75 -15.40 -29.62
CA ASN A 118 -8.21 -16.60 -30.27
C ASN A 118 -8.33 -17.86 -29.40
N ILE A 119 -8.23 -17.77 -28.07
CA ILE A 119 -8.55 -18.86 -27.15
C ILE A 119 -10.02 -19.28 -27.35
N SER A 120 -10.94 -18.31 -27.40
CA SER A 120 -12.37 -18.54 -27.63
C SER A 120 -12.61 -19.20 -29.00
N ALA A 121 -11.96 -18.69 -30.05
CA ALA A 121 -12.03 -19.23 -31.41
C ALA A 121 -11.57 -20.70 -31.46
N VAL A 122 -10.39 -21.02 -30.91
CA VAL A 122 -9.88 -22.40 -30.86
C VAL A 122 -10.78 -23.30 -30.00
N LEU A 123 -11.31 -22.83 -28.88
CA LEU A 123 -12.27 -23.59 -28.07
C LEU A 123 -13.56 -23.90 -28.86
N SER A 124 -14.08 -22.93 -29.63
CA SER A 124 -15.27 -23.13 -30.46
C SER A 124 -15.02 -24.08 -31.63
N CYS A 125 -13.86 -24.00 -32.30
CA CYS A 125 -13.44 -24.94 -33.34
C CYS A 125 -13.24 -26.35 -32.78
N HIS A 126 -12.56 -26.47 -31.64
CA HIS A 126 -12.34 -27.74 -30.96
C HIS A 126 -13.67 -28.40 -30.54
N ALA A 127 -14.63 -27.62 -30.04
CA ALA A 127 -15.96 -28.09 -29.67
C ALA A 127 -16.80 -28.52 -30.88
N ALA A 128 -16.76 -27.74 -31.98
CA ALA A 128 -17.49 -28.04 -33.21
C ALA A 128 -17.02 -29.34 -33.89
N HIS A 129 -15.72 -29.68 -33.77
CA HIS A 129 -15.12 -30.87 -34.37
C HIS A 129 -15.08 -32.12 -33.48
N GLN A 130 -15.61 -32.10 -32.23
CA GLN A 130 -15.66 -33.31 -31.38
C GLN A 130 -16.62 -34.37 -31.92
N ASN A 131 -16.30 -35.66 -31.75
CA ASN A 131 -17.24 -36.74 -32.07
C ASN A 131 -18.38 -36.83 -31.02
N ARG A 132 -19.49 -36.15 -31.28
CA ARG A 132 -20.64 -36.07 -30.36
C ARG A 132 -21.49 -37.36 -30.25
N HIS A 133 -21.05 -38.45 -30.87
CA HIS A 133 -21.61 -39.80 -30.61
C HIS A 133 -21.01 -40.45 -29.35
N GLU A 134 -19.83 -40.00 -28.91
CA GLU A 134 -19.13 -40.53 -27.74
C GLU A 134 -19.41 -39.63 -26.53
N GLU A 135 -19.63 -40.24 -25.34
CA GLU A 135 -19.91 -39.47 -24.13
C GLU A 135 -18.75 -38.53 -23.74
N VAL A 136 -17.51 -38.90 -24.11
CA VAL A 136 -16.31 -38.06 -23.95
C VAL A 136 -16.38 -36.85 -24.88
N GLY A 137 -16.68 -37.04 -26.16
CA GLY A 137 -16.82 -35.94 -27.13
C GLY A 137 -17.95 -34.97 -26.77
N LEU A 138 -19.08 -35.47 -26.28
CA LEU A 138 -20.18 -34.65 -25.74
C LEU A 138 -19.73 -33.81 -24.53
N LYS A 139 -19.04 -34.41 -23.55
CA LYS A 139 -18.50 -33.70 -22.38
C LYS A 139 -17.50 -32.62 -22.77
N THR A 140 -16.57 -32.93 -23.67
CA THR A 140 -15.55 -31.99 -24.16
C THR A 140 -16.19 -30.82 -24.93
N ALA A 141 -17.09 -31.09 -25.88
CA ALA A 141 -17.78 -30.05 -26.64
C ALA A 141 -18.60 -29.12 -25.74
N TYR A 142 -19.36 -29.69 -24.80
CA TYR A 142 -20.13 -28.94 -23.81
C TYR A 142 -19.24 -27.98 -23.00
N HIS A 143 -18.16 -28.51 -22.39
CA HIS A 143 -17.24 -27.71 -21.59
C HIS A 143 -16.50 -26.65 -22.42
N SER A 144 -16.04 -26.97 -23.64
CA SER A 144 -15.34 -26.02 -24.51
C SER A 144 -16.23 -24.89 -25.01
N PHE A 145 -17.53 -25.14 -25.31
CA PHE A 145 -18.47 -24.06 -25.61
C PHE A 145 -18.75 -23.17 -24.37
N GLN A 146 -18.89 -23.74 -23.17
CA GLN A 146 -19.03 -22.96 -21.93
C GLN A 146 -17.80 -22.10 -21.62
N ALA A 147 -16.59 -22.64 -21.83
CA ALA A 147 -15.33 -21.92 -21.66
C ALA A 147 -15.17 -20.80 -22.71
N SER A 148 -15.52 -21.06 -23.98
CA SER A 148 -15.54 -20.03 -25.03
C SER A 148 -16.53 -18.90 -24.71
N ALA A 149 -17.72 -19.22 -24.21
CA ALA A 149 -18.67 -18.21 -23.76
C ALA A 149 -18.11 -17.37 -22.61
N GLY A 150 -17.43 -18.00 -21.65
CA GLY A 150 -16.74 -17.32 -20.55
C GLY A 150 -15.65 -16.33 -20.98
N MET A 151 -14.80 -16.75 -21.91
CA MET A 151 -13.75 -15.91 -22.49
C MET A 151 -14.33 -14.70 -23.24
N PHE A 152 -15.38 -14.89 -24.04
CA PHE A 152 -16.09 -13.77 -24.67
C PHE A 152 -16.82 -12.86 -23.65
N THR A 153 -17.41 -13.41 -22.58
CA THR A 153 -17.99 -12.60 -21.49
C THR A 153 -16.95 -11.69 -20.85
N TYR A 154 -15.76 -12.22 -20.54
CA TYR A 154 -14.66 -11.42 -20.01
C TYR A 154 -14.21 -10.31 -20.97
N ILE A 155 -14.17 -10.56 -22.29
CA ILE A 155 -13.91 -9.51 -23.29
C ILE A 155 -14.95 -8.40 -23.20
N ASN A 156 -16.24 -8.77 -23.23
CA ASN A 156 -17.38 -7.84 -23.22
C ASN A 156 -17.50 -7.00 -21.92
N GLU A 157 -16.96 -7.50 -20.80
CA GLU A 157 -16.97 -6.80 -19.52
C GLU A 157 -15.75 -5.89 -19.31
N ASN A 158 -14.55 -6.31 -19.76
CA ASN A 158 -13.29 -5.63 -19.43
C ASN A 158 -12.79 -4.67 -20.53
N PHE A 159 -13.25 -4.80 -21.78
CA PHE A 159 -12.71 -4.05 -22.93
C PHE A 159 -13.79 -3.18 -23.61
N LEU A 160 -14.33 -2.22 -22.85
CA LEU A 160 -15.44 -1.34 -23.28
C LEU A 160 -15.14 -0.46 -24.52
N HIS A 161 -13.86 -0.20 -24.81
CA HIS A 161 -13.40 0.60 -25.95
C HIS A 161 -12.77 -0.29 -27.03
N ALA A 162 -13.60 -1.09 -27.70
CA ALA A 162 -13.17 -2.01 -28.75
C ALA A 162 -12.57 -1.27 -29.96
N PRO A 163 -11.31 -1.54 -30.36
CA PRO A 163 -10.68 -0.88 -31.50
C PRO A 163 -10.96 -1.59 -32.85
N SER A 164 -11.44 -2.83 -32.82
CA SER A 164 -11.83 -3.64 -33.99
C SER A 164 -13.28 -4.14 -33.86
N GLN A 165 -13.92 -4.46 -34.98
CA GLN A 165 -15.36 -4.78 -35.02
C GLN A 165 -15.67 -6.16 -34.44
N ASP A 166 -14.75 -7.12 -34.60
CA ASP A 166 -14.81 -8.43 -33.96
C ASP A 166 -14.78 -8.40 -32.41
N LEU A 167 -14.14 -7.39 -31.82
CA LEU A 167 -14.15 -7.11 -30.37
C LEU A 167 -15.31 -6.19 -29.96
N GLY A 168 -16.13 -5.72 -30.91
CA GLY A 168 -17.27 -4.84 -30.65
C GLY A 168 -18.30 -5.46 -29.71
N ARG A 169 -18.85 -4.66 -28.79
CA ARG A 169 -19.72 -5.13 -27.69
C ARG A 169 -20.86 -6.03 -28.15
N GLU A 170 -21.63 -5.58 -29.15
CA GLU A 170 -22.78 -6.32 -29.66
C GLU A 170 -22.35 -7.54 -30.52
N THR A 171 -21.20 -7.48 -31.18
CA THR A 171 -20.55 -8.62 -31.85
C THR A 171 -20.23 -9.72 -30.85
N VAL A 172 -19.49 -9.38 -29.78
CA VAL A 172 -19.05 -10.33 -28.74
C VAL A 172 -20.26 -10.87 -27.95
N LYS A 173 -21.25 -10.04 -27.64
CA LYS A 173 -22.53 -10.44 -27.03
C LYS A 173 -23.33 -11.42 -27.90
N CYS A 174 -23.30 -11.25 -29.23
CA CYS A 174 -23.85 -12.22 -30.16
C CYS A 174 -23.08 -13.56 -30.11
N LEU A 175 -21.73 -13.52 -30.10
CA LEU A 175 -20.89 -14.71 -29.95
C LEU A 175 -21.15 -15.47 -28.64
N ILE A 176 -21.27 -14.78 -27.49
CA ILE A 176 -21.65 -15.39 -26.21
C ILE A 176 -22.99 -16.13 -26.33
N SER A 177 -23.98 -15.49 -26.95
CA SER A 177 -25.33 -16.04 -27.12
C SER A 177 -25.31 -17.31 -28.00
N ILE A 178 -24.55 -17.29 -29.10
CA ILE A 178 -24.36 -18.43 -30.01
C ILE A 178 -23.63 -19.59 -29.29
N MET A 179 -22.53 -19.32 -28.59
CA MET A 179 -21.76 -20.34 -27.84
C MET A 179 -22.60 -20.99 -26.72
N LEU A 180 -23.39 -20.21 -25.97
CA LEU A 180 -24.29 -20.75 -24.93
C LEU A 180 -25.45 -21.55 -25.52
N ALA A 181 -25.98 -21.15 -26.67
CA ALA A 181 -27.01 -21.92 -27.39
C ALA A 181 -26.47 -23.29 -27.84
N GLN A 182 -25.24 -23.33 -28.37
CA GLN A 182 -24.55 -24.57 -28.76
C GLN A 182 -24.22 -25.46 -27.55
N ALA A 183 -23.77 -24.89 -26.42
CA ALA A 183 -23.58 -25.64 -25.19
C ALA A 183 -24.89 -26.27 -24.69
N GLN A 184 -26.00 -25.52 -24.72
CA GLN A 184 -27.33 -26.02 -24.33
C GLN A 184 -27.84 -27.11 -25.30
N GLU A 185 -27.55 -26.99 -26.61
CA GLU A 185 -27.83 -28.02 -27.62
C GLU A 185 -27.05 -29.31 -27.35
N VAL A 186 -25.73 -29.25 -27.12
CA VAL A 186 -24.90 -30.44 -26.81
C VAL A 186 -25.35 -31.11 -25.50
N PHE A 187 -25.74 -30.32 -24.49
CA PHE A 187 -26.31 -30.88 -23.26
C PHE A 187 -27.65 -31.59 -23.51
N LEU A 188 -28.50 -31.04 -24.38
CA LEU A 188 -29.76 -31.64 -24.79
C LEU A 188 -29.55 -32.92 -25.63
N GLU A 189 -28.62 -32.92 -26.60
CA GLU A 189 -28.19 -34.12 -27.34
C GLU A 189 -27.86 -35.23 -26.34
N LYS A 190 -27.04 -34.93 -25.31
CA LYS A 190 -26.72 -35.90 -24.25
C LYS A 190 -27.96 -36.35 -23.46
N GLN A 191 -28.85 -35.45 -23.03
CA GLN A 191 -30.01 -35.84 -22.22
C GLN A 191 -31.07 -36.65 -23.00
N ILE A 192 -31.11 -36.51 -24.32
CA ILE A 192 -31.91 -37.37 -25.21
C ILE A 192 -31.30 -38.79 -25.26
N VAL A 193 -29.98 -38.91 -25.41
CA VAL A 193 -29.26 -40.21 -25.37
C VAL A 193 -29.35 -40.88 -23.99
N ASP A 194 -29.24 -40.09 -22.91
CA ASP A 194 -29.40 -40.54 -21.52
C ASP A 194 -30.85 -40.96 -21.15
N GLY A 195 -31.82 -40.91 -22.10
CA GLY A 195 -33.19 -41.40 -21.94
C GLY A 195 -34.02 -40.66 -20.87
N LYS A 196 -33.79 -39.36 -20.66
CA LYS A 196 -34.49 -38.62 -19.59
C LYS A 196 -35.97 -38.39 -19.89
N LYS A 197 -36.77 -38.18 -18.82
CA LYS A 197 -38.22 -37.89 -18.92
C LYS A 197 -38.51 -36.73 -19.89
N VAL A 198 -39.52 -36.90 -20.75
CA VAL A 198 -39.89 -35.94 -21.81
C VAL A 198 -40.13 -34.52 -21.29
N GLY A 199 -40.81 -34.37 -20.13
CA GLY A 199 -41.03 -33.07 -19.47
C GLY A 199 -39.77 -32.38 -18.91
N LEU A 200 -38.59 -33.02 -18.92
CA LEU A 200 -37.28 -32.38 -18.70
C LEU A 200 -36.67 -31.95 -20.04
N LEU A 201 -36.74 -32.81 -21.05
CA LEU A 201 -36.23 -32.53 -22.41
C LEU A 201 -36.94 -31.31 -23.02
N ALA A 202 -38.25 -31.17 -22.82
CA ALA A 202 -39.03 -29.99 -23.23
C ALA A 202 -38.45 -28.68 -22.68
N LYS A 203 -38.06 -28.66 -21.40
CA LYS A 203 -37.54 -27.47 -20.69
C LYS A 203 -36.12 -27.10 -21.13
N LEU A 204 -35.28 -28.12 -21.37
CA LEU A 204 -33.93 -27.96 -21.91
C LEU A 204 -33.96 -27.46 -23.36
N ALA A 205 -34.85 -28.00 -24.19
CA ALA A 205 -35.08 -27.57 -25.57
C ALA A 205 -35.68 -26.17 -25.66
N SER A 206 -36.62 -25.81 -24.76
CA SER A 206 -37.19 -24.45 -24.69
C SER A 206 -36.13 -23.39 -24.38
N GLN A 207 -35.17 -23.71 -23.51
CA GLN A 207 -34.00 -22.85 -23.28
C GLN A 207 -33.09 -22.76 -24.53
N ALA A 208 -32.81 -23.88 -25.21
CA ALA A 208 -31.98 -23.87 -26.43
C ALA A 208 -32.61 -23.01 -27.53
N ALA A 209 -33.92 -23.17 -27.77
CA ALA A 209 -34.69 -22.35 -28.69
C ALA A 209 -34.61 -20.86 -28.34
N PHE A 210 -34.83 -20.51 -27.06
CA PHE A 210 -34.76 -19.13 -26.59
C PHE A 210 -33.39 -18.48 -26.79
N LEU A 211 -32.29 -19.20 -26.51
CA LEU A 211 -30.94 -18.69 -26.75
C LEU A 211 -30.66 -18.48 -28.25
N TYR A 212 -31.11 -19.38 -29.13
CA TYR A 212 -31.01 -19.18 -30.58
C TYR A 212 -31.90 -18.05 -31.10
N THR A 213 -33.08 -17.81 -30.53
CA THR A 213 -33.90 -16.63 -30.85
C THR A 213 -33.17 -15.34 -30.48
N GLN A 214 -32.60 -15.23 -29.27
CA GLN A 214 -31.79 -14.06 -28.89
C GLN A 214 -30.56 -13.87 -29.79
N ALA A 215 -29.88 -14.96 -30.16
CA ALA A 215 -28.78 -14.93 -31.11
C ALA A 215 -29.21 -14.51 -32.53
N THR A 216 -30.48 -14.71 -32.91
CA THR A 216 -30.99 -14.33 -34.24
C THR A 216 -30.99 -12.82 -34.45
N GLU A 217 -31.39 -12.06 -33.44
CA GLU A 217 -31.42 -10.59 -33.48
C GLU A 217 -30.01 -10.02 -33.66
N GLY A 218 -29.08 -10.43 -32.80
CA GLY A 218 -27.66 -10.04 -32.89
C GLY A 218 -26.98 -10.50 -34.17
N ALA A 219 -27.32 -11.68 -34.70
CA ALA A 219 -26.78 -12.16 -35.97
C ALA A 219 -27.34 -11.35 -37.15
N GLN A 220 -28.61 -10.94 -37.12
CA GLN A 220 -29.23 -10.11 -38.15
C GLN A 220 -28.57 -8.73 -38.20
N GLU A 221 -28.29 -8.11 -37.05
CA GLU A 221 -27.57 -6.84 -36.96
C GLU A 221 -26.13 -6.97 -37.50
N ASN A 222 -25.37 -7.98 -37.06
CA ASN A 222 -23.99 -8.19 -37.51
C ASN A 222 -23.88 -8.54 -39.01
N VAL A 223 -24.87 -9.22 -39.60
CA VAL A 223 -24.95 -9.40 -41.07
C VAL A 223 -25.28 -8.07 -41.77
N THR A 224 -26.13 -7.23 -41.18
CA THR A 224 -26.50 -5.92 -41.75
C THR A 224 -25.31 -4.95 -41.75
N ASN A 225 -24.49 -5.00 -40.70
CA ASN A 225 -23.25 -4.24 -40.57
C ASN A 225 -22.07 -4.85 -41.36
N ALA A 226 -22.30 -5.90 -42.16
CA ALA A 226 -21.29 -6.63 -42.93
C ALA A 226 -20.11 -7.17 -42.09
N VAL A 227 -20.38 -7.55 -40.84
CA VAL A 227 -19.43 -8.23 -39.94
C VAL A 227 -19.55 -9.75 -40.07
N PHE A 228 -20.77 -10.29 -40.13
CA PHE A 228 -21.00 -11.74 -40.28
C PHE A 228 -21.47 -12.13 -41.68
N GLU A 229 -21.07 -13.33 -42.11
CA GLU A 229 -21.61 -13.96 -43.32
C GLU A 229 -23.08 -14.36 -43.16
N LYS A 230 -23.89 -14.16 -44.20
CA LYS A 230 -25.35 -14.42 -44.16
C LYS A 230 -25.69 -15.88 -43.82
N VAL A 231 -24.79 -16.83 -44.08
CA VAL A 231 -24.97 -18.23 -43.70
C VAL A 231 -25.05 -18.46 -42.19
N TRP A 232 -24.37 -17.66 -41.35
CA TRP A 232 -24.47 -17.80 -39.90
C TRP A 232 -25.88 -17.49 -39.39
N LEU A 233 -26.48 -16.40 -39.88
CA LEU A 233 -27.87 -16.05 -39.60
C LEU A 233 -28.83 -17.16 -40.01
N LEU A 234 -28.64 -17.78 -41.19
CA LEU A 234 -29.46 -18.91 -41.63
C LEU A 234 -29.32 -20.12 -40.69
N VAL A 235 -28.10 -20.50 -40.28
CA VAL A 235 -27.89 -21.61 -39.32
C VAL A 235 -28.59 -21.32 -38.00
N VAL A 236 -28.44 -20.10 -37.45
CA VAL A 236 -29.07 -19.68 -36.18
C VAL A 236 -30.60 -19.71 -36.29
N GLN A 237 -31.19 -19.21 -37.38
CA GLN A 237 -32.64 -19.25 -37.61
C GLN A 237 -33.17 -20.69 -37.76
N ILE A 238 -32.49 -21.54 -38.54
CA ILE A 238 -32.85 -22.96 -38.70
C ILE A 238 -32.80 -23.67 -37.35
N LYS A 239 -31.76 -23.45 -36.54
CA LYS A 239 -31.66 -24.03 -35.19
C LYS A 239 -32.70 -23.50 -34.22
N ALA A 240 -33.02 -22.20 -34.23
CA ALA A 240 -34.09 -21.63 -33.41
C ALA A 240 -35.43 -22.33 -33.66
N ASN A 241 -35.85 -22.43 -34.93
CA ASN A 241 -37.11 -23.05 -35.32
C ASN A 241 -37.11 -24.58 -35.09
N HIS A 242 -35.98 -25.26 -35.34
CA HIS A 242 -35.81 -26.68 -35.05
C HIS A 242 -35.91 -26.97 -33.54
N MET A 243 -35.25 -26.18 -32.69
CA MET A 243 -35.28 -26.34 -31.23
C MET A 243 -36.66 -25.98 -30.65
N ASN A 244 -37.39 -25.02 -31.23
CA ASN A 244 -38.78 -24.73 -30.84
C ASN A 244 -39.70 -25.93 -31.15
N SER A 245 -39.55 -26.53 -32.35
CA SER A 245 -40.23 -27.78 -32.72
C SER A 245 -39.85 -28.95 -31.79
N LEU A 246 -38.62 -28.98 -31.29
CA LEU A 246 -38.15 -30.00 -30.35
C LEU A 246 -38.78 -29.81 -28.95
N ALA A 247 -38.87 -28.57 -28.47
CA ALA A 247 -39.49 -28.22 -27.20
C ALA A 247 -41.00 -28.54 -27.18
N GLN A 248 -41.76 -28.05 -28.17
CA GLN A 248 -43.21 -28.24 -28.22
C GLN A 248 -43.60 -29.72 -28.37
N TYR A 249 -42.83 -30.51 -29.12
CA TYR A 249 -43.04 -31.96 -29.23
C TYR A 249 -42.79 -32.71 -27.92
N TYR A 250 -41.69 -32.42 -27.21
CA TYR A 250 -41.46 -33.08 -25.92
C TYR A 250 -42.45 -32.64 -24.85
N GLN A 251 -42.98 -31.41 -24.93
CA GLN A 251 -44.09 -31.00 -24.08
C GLN A 251 -45.41 -31.67 -24.50
N ALA A 252 -45.66 -31.87 -25.79
CA ALA A 252 -46.85 -32.62 -26.25
C ALA A 252 -46.86 -34.05 -25.71
N LEU A 253 -45.72 -34.76 -25.74
CA LEU A 253 -45.59 -36.07 -25.11
C LEU A 253 -45.80 -36.03 -23.59
N ALA A 254 -45.34 -34.96 -22.91
CA ALA A 254 -45.55 -34.78 -21.47
C ALA A 254 -47.01 -34.41 -21.10
N ASP A 255 -47.74 -33.75 -22.00
CA ASP A 255 -49.15 -33.41 -21.83
C ASP A 255 -50.04 -34.64 -22.19
N ASP A 256 -49.58 -35.51 -23.09
CA ASP A 256 -50.18 -36.81 -23.41
C ASP A 256 -50.03 -37.82 -22.25
N ASP A 257 -48.83 -37.93 -21.67
CA ASP A 257 -48.55 -38.61 -20.38
C ASP A 257 -49.49 -38.10 -19.25
N ALA A 258 -49.95 -36.84 -19.35
CA ALA A 258 -50.87 -36.19 -18.42
C ALA A 258 -52.36 -36.29 -18.83
N ASN A 259 -52.72 -37.18 -19.77
CA ASN A 259 -54.07 -37.41 -20.29
C ASN A 259 -54.73 -36.15 -20.91
N SER A 260 -53.92 -35.19 -21.36
CA SER A 260 -54.37 -33.91 -21.94
C SER A 260 -54.20 -33.89 -23.46
N HIS A 261 -54.65 -34.97 -24.11
CA HIS A 261 -54.51 -35.27 -25.54
C HIS A 261 -54.89 -34.09 -26.47
N GLY A 262 -55.95 -33.34 -26.14
CA GLY A 262 -56.34 -32.14 -26.91
C GLY A 262 -55.26 -31.04 -26.90
N ILE A 263 -54.60 -30.82 -25.75
CA ILE A 263 -53.48 -29.88 -25.60
C ILE A 263 -52.24 -30.42 -26.34
N ALA A 264 -51.98 -31.73 -26.25
CA ALA A 264 -50.87 -32.38 -26.95
C ALA A 264 -50.97 -32.22 -28.48
N ILE A 265 -52.16 -32.39 -29.07
CA ILE A 265 -52.39 -32.16 -30.51
C ILE A 265 -52.11 -30.70 -30.90
N CYS A 266 -52.61 -29.73 -30.13
CA CYS A 266 -52.35 -28.30 -30.37
C CYS A 266 -50.84 -27.99 -30.35
N ARG A 267 -50.09 -28.54 -29.39
CA ARG A 267 -48.62 -28.39 -29.37
C ARG A 267 -47.91 -29.08 -30.54
N LEU A 268 -48.41 -30.24 -31.00
CA LEU A 268 -47.87 -30.90 -32.19
C LEU A 268 -48.12 -30.08 -33.47
N GLN A 269 -49.25 -29.37 -33.58
CA GLN A 269 -49.52 -28.45 -34.70
C GLN A 269 -48.52 -27.27 -34.69
N VAL A 270 -48.27 -26.64 -33.54
CA VAL A 270 -47.23 -25.59 -33.38
C VAL A 270 -45.83 -26.14 -33.68
N ALA A 271 -45.53 -27.38 -33.27
CA ALA A 271 -44.28 -28.06 -33.55
C ALA A 271 -44.10 -28.39 -35.05
N GLU A 272 -45.20 -28.68 -35.76
CA GLU A 272 -45.19 -28.98 -37.20
C GLU A 272 -44.96 -27.71 -38.02
N THR A 273 -45.63 -26.61 -37.68
CA THR A 273 -45.37 -25.28 -38.29
C THR A 273 -43.91 -24.86 -38.10
N SER A 274 -43.39 -24.98 -36.87
CA SER A 274 -41.98 -24.67 -36.56
C SER A 274 -41.00 -25.57 -37.35
N ALA A 275 -41.29 -26.86 -37.51
CA ALA A 275 -40.48 -27.77 -38.32
C ALA A 275 -40.56 -27.47 -39.83
N ARG A 276 -41.74 -27.09 -40.32
CA ARG A 276 -42.00 -26.74 -41.72
C ARG A 276 -41.23 -25.48 -42.12
N ASP A 277 -41.19 -24.48 -41.24
CA ASP A 277 -40.45 -23.24 -41.47
C ASP A 277 -38.92 -23.44 -41.34
N ALA A 278 -38.46 -24.24 -40.36
CA ALA A 278 -37.05 -24.65 -40.27
C ALA A 278 -36.59 -25.38 -41.54
N ASN A 279 -37.43 -26.30 -42.07
CA ASN A 279 -37.15 -27.00 -43.32
C ASN A 279 -37.18 -26.05 -44.54
N ARG A 280 -38.10 -25.07 -44.60
CA ARG A 280 -38.10 -24.04 -45.66
C ARG A 280 -36.80 -23.23 -45.64
N GLN A 281 -36.33 -22.84 -44.45
CA GLN A 281 -35.06 -22.12 -44.30
C GLN A 281 -33.84 -22.98 -44.65
N ALA A 282 -33.81 -24.26 -44.26
CA ALA A 282 -32.73 -25.18 -44.63
C ALA A 282 -32.59 -25.36 -46.15
N ASN A 283 -33.72 -25.45 -46.88
CA ASN A 283 -33.71 -25.51 -48.35
C ASN A 283 -33.33 -24.17 -49.02
N SER A 284 -33.23 -23.07 -48.26
CA SER A 284 -32.71 -21.77 -48.74
C SER A 284 -31.22 -21.54 -48.43
N PHE A 285 -30.58 -22.47 -47.72
CA PHE A 285 -29.15 -22.42 -47.43
C PHE A 285 -28.33 -22.78 -48.69
N PRO A 286 -27.25 -22.06 -49.03
CA PRO A 286 -26.48 -22.31 -50.25
C PRO A 286 -25.82 -23.71 -50.25
N ASN A 287 -25.72 -24.33 -51.42
CA ASN A 287 -25.20 -25.71 -51.59
C ASN A 287 -23.75 -25.90 -51.11
N SER A 288 -22.98 -24.81 -50.98
CA SER A 288 -21.63 -24.78 -50.40
C SER A 288 -21.51 -23.55 -49.50
N ALA A 289 -20.84 -23.70 -48.35
CA ALA A 289 -20.60 -22.59 -47.43
C ALA A 289 -19.47 -21.67 -47.93
N PRO A 290 -19.54 -20.35 -47.72
CA PRO A 290 -18.42 -19.43 -47.95
C PRO A 290 -17.19 -19.82 -47.13
N ALA A 291 -15.98 -19.77 -47.72
CA ALA A 291 -14.75 -20.24 -47.08
C ALA A 291 -14.37 -19.48 -45.79
N ASN A 292 -14.78 -18.21 -45.68
CA ASN A 292 -14.63 -17.36 -44.49
C ASN A 292 -15.67 -17.65 -43.39
N SER A 293 -16.74 -18.42 -43.67
CA SER A 293 -17.79 -18.72 -42.68
C SER A 293 -17.41 -19.81 -41.66
N ASN A 294 -16.26 -20.49 -41.84
CA ASN A 294 -15.76 -21.55 -40.97
C ASN A 294 -16.76 -22.73 -40.76
N LEU A 295 -17.67 -22.95 -41.71
CA LEU A 295 -18.61 -24.07 -41.78
C LEU A 295 -18.12 -25.12 -42.79
N THR A 296 -18.48 -26.40 -42.59
CA THR A 296 -18.11 -27.47 -43.53
C THR A 296 -18.99 -27.44 -44.79
N ASN A 297 -18.44 -27.91 -45.92
CA ASN A 297 -19.19 -28.00 -47.18
C ASN A 297 -20.45 -28.89 -47.09
N GLU A 298 -20.47 -29.85 -46.17
CA GLU A 298 -21.60 -30.77 -45.95
C GLU A 298 -22.77 -30.13 -45.18
N THR A 299 -22.58 -28.94 -44.60
CA THR A 299 -23.55 -28.22 -43.76
C THR A 299 -24.95 -28.14 -44.39
N HIS A 300 -25.04 -27.86 -45.70
CA HIS A 300 -26.32 -27.80 -46.43
C HIS A 300 -27.08 -29.13 -46.32
N GLY A 301 -26.43 -30.24 -46.71
CA GLY A 301 -27.06 -31.57 -46.76
C GLY A 301 -27.52 -32.03 -45.39
N ILE A 302 -26.70 -31.80 -44.35
CA ILE A 302 -27.01 -32.20 -42.98
C ILE A 302 -28.20 -31.41 -42.42
N LEU A 303 -28.26 -30.09 -42.65
CA LEU A 303 -29.38 -29.26 -42.19
C LEU A 303 -30.70 -29.64 -42.87
N VAL A 304 -30.67 -29.93 -44.17
CA VAL A 304 -31.86 -30.38 -44.92
C VAL A 304 -32.29 -31.78 -44.48
N GLU A 305 -31.36 -32.73 -44.29
CA GLU A 305 -31.68 -34.06 -43.76
C GLU A 305 -32.31 -33.98 -42.36
N MET A 306 -31.68 -33.23 -41.45
CA MET A 306 -32.11 -33.05 -40.07
C MET A 306 -33.51 -32.43 -39.98
N THR A 307 -33.77 -31.35 -40.72
CA THR A 307 -35.08 -30.66 -40.68
C THR A 307 -36.18 -31.46 -41.37
N LYS A 308 -35.89 -32.14 -42.48
CA LYS A 308 -36.83 -33.04 -43.17
C LYS A 308 -37.20 -34.24 -42.29
N LYS A 309 -36.23 -34.89 -41.65
CA LYS A 309 -36.46 -35.98 -40.68
C LYS A 309 -37.31 -35.50 -39.51
N ARG A 310 -36.99 -34.32 -38.95
CA ARG A 310 -37.78 -33.71 -37.86
C ARG A 310 -39.25 -33.49 -38.25
N LEU A 311 -39.50 -32.92 -39.43
CA LEU A 311 -40.84 -32.68 -39.93
C LEU A 311 -41.63 -33.99 -40.11
N SER A 312 -41.01 -35.03 -40.68
CA SER A 312 -41.62 -36.36 -40.82
C SER A 312 -42.06 -36.95 -39.48
N ASN A 313 -41.17 -36.96 -38.48
CA ASN A 313 -41.47 -37.51 -37.15
C ASN A 313 -42.61 -36.76 -36.43
N VAL A 314 -42.69 -35.43 -36.60
CA VAL A 314 -43.79 -34.63 -36.01
C VAL A 314 -45.11 -34.89 -36.75
N GLN A 315 -45.10 -34.99 -38.08
CA GLN A 315 -46.29 -35.31 -38.89
C GLN A 315 -46.82 -36.73 -38.63
N GLU A 316 -45.95 -37.70 -38.35
CA GLU A 316 -46.33 -39.06 -37.98
C GLU A 316 -47.04 -39.10 -36.62
N LYS A 317 -46.43 -38.53 -35.58
CA LYS A 317 -47.04 -38.45 -34.24
C LYS A 317 -48.29 -37.58 -34.19
N LEU A 318 -48.38 -36.51 -34.99
CA LEU A 318 -49.60 -35.70 -35.09
C LEU A 318 -50.77 -36.51 -35.66
N LYS A 319 -50.54 -37.34 -36.69
CA LYS A 319 -51.57 -38.23 -37.26
C LYS A 319 -52.00 -39.31 -36.27
N GLU A 320 -51.07 -39.86 -35.51
CA GLU A 320 -51.32 -40.84 -34.43
C GLU A 320 -52.21 -40.22 -33.35
N PHE A 321 -51.82 -39.08 -32.78
CA PHE A 321 -52.56 -38.44 -31.69
C PHE A 321 -53.92 -37.89 -32.14
N MET A 322 -54.01 -37.31 -33.35
CA MET A 322 -55.30 -36.89 -33.91
C MET A 322 -56.24 -38.09 -34.08
N LYS A 323 -55.77 -39.20 -34.68
CA LYS A 323 -56.56 -40.41 -34.83
C LYS A 323 -57.07 -40.93 -33.47
N ASP A 324 -56.20 -41.03 -32.48
CA ASP A 324 -56.59 -41.61 -31.19
C ASP A 324 -57.50 -40.64 -30.40
N ASN A 325 -57.40 -39.32 -30.60
CA ASN A 325 -58.41 -38.39 -30.09
C ASN A 325 -59.74 -38.46 -30.85
N ASP A 326 -59.73 -38.60 -32.17
CA ASP A 326 -60.93 -38.67 -33.02
C ASP A 326 -61.71 -40.00 -32.85
N PHE A 327 -61.07 -41.07 -32.39
CA PHE A 327 -61.69 -42.39 -32.17
C PHE A 327 -61.82 -42.80 -30.69
N ILE A 328 -61.03 -42.24 -29.77
CA ILE A 328 -61.01 -42.63 -28.35
C ILE A 328 -61.34 -41.45 -27.45
N TYR A 329 -60.46 -40.43 -27.38
CA TYR A 329 -60.48 -39.47 -26.27
C TYR A 329 -61.46 -38.30 -26.43
N HIS A 330 -61.80 -37.91 -27.67
CA HIS A 330 -62.76 -36.86 -28.02
C HIS A 330 -62.55 -35.51 -27.30
N GLN A 331 -61.31 -35.16 -26.94
CA GLN A 331 -60.99 -33.90 -26.29
C GLN A 331 -61.00 -32.74 -27.30
N GLY A 332 -61.53 -31.59 -26.88
CA GLY A 332 -61.50 -30.37 -27.67
C GLY A 332 -60.08 -29.82 -27.82
N ILE A 333 -59.65 -29.55 -29.05
CA ILE A 333 -58.34 -28.96 -29.33
C ILE A 333 -58.40 -27.45 -28.98
N PRO A 334 -57.53 -26.95 -28.09
CA PRO A 334 -57.49 -25.54 -27.70
C PRO A 334 -56.83 -24.66 -28.78
N ASN A 335 -57.03 -23.35 -28.67
CA ASN A 335 -56.35 -22.37 -29.52
C ASN A 335 -54.89 -22.18 -29.07
N GLU A 336 -53.95 -21.95 -29.99
CA GLU A 336 -52.51 -21.79 -29.71
C GLU A 336 -52.24 -20.74 -28.62
N ALA A 337 -52.98 -19.63 -28.64
CA ALA A 337 -52.87 -18.53 -27.66
C ALA A 337 -53.29 -18.90 -26.22
N SER A 338 -53.90 -20.09 -26.02
CA SER A 338 -54.26 -20.62 -24.70
C SER A 338 -53.28 -21.69 -24.18
N LEU A 339 -52.24 -22.04 -24.95
CA LEU A 339 -51.17 -22.93 -24.50
C LEU A 339 -50.32 -22.26 -23.42
N THR A 340 -50.01 -23.01 -22.35
CA THR A 340 -49.02 -22.58 -21.36
C THR A 340 -47.61 -22.56 -21.97
N ALA A 341 -46.86 -21.50 -21.70
CA ALA A 341 -45.47 -21.39 -22.10
C ALA A 341 -44.60 -22.47 -21.41
N ILE A 342 -43.72 -23.11 -22.16
CA ILE A 342 -42.84 -24.17 -21.63
C ILE A 342 -41.82 -23.53 -20.65
N PRO A 343 -41.67 -24.03 -19.41
CA PRO A 343 -40.67 -23.53 -18.48
C PRO A 343 -39.25 -23.74 -19.03
N LYS A 344 -38.42 -22.70 -19.02
CA LYS A 344 -37.04 -22.78 -19.52
C LYS A 344 -36.09 -23.30 -18.44
N LEU A 345 -35.13 -24.14 -18.80
CA LEU A 345 -34.10 -24.65 -17.89
C LEU A 345 -32.67 -24.39 -18.41
N PRO A 346 -31.94 -23.38 -17.89
CA PRO A 346 -30.53 -23.16 -18.21
C PRO A 346 -29.64 -24.24 -17.58
N ALA A 347 -29.08 -25.09 -18.44
CA ALA A 347 -28.03 -26.05 -18.07
C ALA A 347 -26.65 -25.44 -18.36
N ALA A 348 -26.46 -24.88 -19.56
CA ALA A 348 -25.25 -24.17 -19.93
C ALA A 348 -25.13 -22.81 -19.21
N LYS A 349 -23.93 -22.51 -18.72
CA LYS A 349 -23.50 -21.20 -18.19
C LYS A 349 -22.10 -20.86 -18.71
N ALA A 350 -21.78 -19.58 -18.83
CA ALA A 350 -20.42 -19.14 -19.10
C ALA A 350 -19.52 -19.44 -17.88
N ILE A 351 -18.34 -20.01 -18.10
CA ILE A 351 -17.37 -20.30 -17.02
C ILE A 351 -16.47 -19.07 -16.82
N PRO A 352 -16.39 -18.44 -15.63
CA PRO A 352 -15.51 -17.32 -15.39
C PRO A 352 -14.05 -17.63 -15.73
N VAL A 353 -13.34 -16.69 -16.36
CA VAL A 353 -11.93 -16.85 -16.73
C VAL A 353 -11.06 -17.13 -15.50
N SER A 354 -11.37 -16.51 -14.36
CA SER A 354 -10.72 -16.78 -13.07
C SER A 354 -10.88 -18.23 -12.59
N GLU A 355 -12.06 -18.84 -12.76
CA GLU A 355 -12.32 -20.25 -12.41
C GLU A 355 -11.51 -21.18 -13.32
N LEU A 356 -11.47 -20.88 -14.63
CA LEU A 356 -10.73 -21.70 -15.58
C LEU A 356 -9.21 -21.67 -15.31
N TYR A 357 -8.64 -20.49 -15.05
CA TYR A 357 -7.20 -20.33 -14.77
C TYR A 357 -6.79 -20.78 -13.35
N GLN A 358 -7.72 -21.12 -12.46
CA GLN A 358 -7.45 -21.78 -11.18
C GLN A 358 -7.22 -23.31 -11.31
N GLY A 359 -7.54 -23.92 -12.46
CA GLY A 359 -7.31 -25.33 -12.70
C GLY A 359 -5.82 -25.71 -12.68
N GLN A 360 -5.45 -26.72 -11.88
CA GLN A 360 -4.05 -27.16 -11.72
C GLN A 360 -3.36 -27.49 -13.06
N ASP A 361 -4.09 -28.04 -14.03
CA ASP A 361 -3.54 -28.38 -15.35
C ASP A 361 -3.24 -27.15 -16.21
N ILE A 362 -4.02 -26.07 -16.09
CA ILE A 362 -3.75 -24.81 -16.79
C ILE A 362 -2.55 -24.09 -16.14
N GLN A 363 -2.40 -24.15 -14.82
CA GLN A 363 -1.19 -23.66 -14.14
C GLN A 363 0.07 -24.43 -14.57
N ARG A 364 -0.02 -25.76 -14.74
CA ARG A 364 1.07 -26.59 -15.31
C ARG A 364 1.42 -26.19 -16.76
N ILE A 365 0.42 -25.84 -17.57
CA ILE A 365 0.60 -25.38 -18.96
C ILE A 365 1.29 -24.01 -19.03
N ILE A 366 0.94 -23.08 -18.15
CA ILE A 366 1.56 -21.74 -18.10
C ILE A 366 3.04 -21.83 -17.67
N GLY A 367 3.32 -22.65 -16.66
CA GLY A 367 4.64 -22.80 -16.05
C GLY A 367 5.00 -21.64 -15.11
N PRO A 368 6.27 -21.58 -14.63
CA PRO A 368 6.73 -20.50 -13.77
C PRO A 368 6.78 -19.16 -14.51
N ASP A 369 6.76 -18.06 -13.76
CA ASP A 369 6.92 -16.69 -14.28
C ASP A 369 8.30 -16.52 -14.92
N ILE A 370 8.33 -16.19 -16.22
CA ILE A 370 9.56 -15.97 -16.99
C ILE A 370 10.42 -14.86 -16.36
N PHE A 371 9.81 -13.84 -15.78
CA PHE A 371 10.50 -12.66 -15.25
C PHE A 371 10.53 -12.62 -13.71
N GLN A 372 10.43 -13.77 -13.04
CA GLN A 372 10.39 -13.87 -11.57
C GLN A 372 11.47 -13.03 -10.87
N LYS A 373 12.69 -12.99 -11.45
CA LYS A 373 13.88 -12.28 -10.95
C LYS A 373 13.72 -10.74 -10.88
N ILE A 374 12.87 -10.15 -11.71
CA ILE A 374 12.75 -8.68 -11.85
C ILE A 374 11.64 -8.17 -10.94
N VAL A 375 12.01 -7.67 -9.75
CA VAL A 375 11.06 -7.06 -8.80
C VAL A 375 10.70 -5.65 -9.28
N PRO A 376 9.41 -5.28 -9.41
CA PRO A 376 9.01 -3.97 -9.91
C PRO A 376 9.38 -2.83 -8.96
N LEU A 377 9.72 -1.64 -9.47
CA LEU A 377 10.16 -0.52 -8.62
C LEU A 377 9.13 -0.16 -7.53
N ALA A 378 7.85 -0.04 -7.90
CA ALA A 378 6.76 0.17 -6.94
C ALA A 378 6.68 -0.93 -5.87
N VAL A 379 6.99 -2.19 -6.22
CA VAL A 379 7.07 -3.28 -5.21
C VAL A 379 8.30 -3.11 -4.33
N THR A 380 9.44 -2.63 -4.83
CA THR A 380 10.60 -2.34 -3.97
C THR A 380 10.36 -1.16 -3.02
N GLU A 381 9.56 -0.17 -3.43
CA GLU A 381 9.09 0.91 -2.56
C GLU A 381 8.18 0.36 -1.46
N SER A 382 7.13 -0.40 -1.81
CA SER A 382 6.20 -1.01 -0.84
C SER A 382 6.86 -2.08 0.04
N ALA A 383 7.88 -2.79 -0.46
CA ALA A 383 8.70 -3.71 0.34
C ALA A 383 9.58 -2.93 1.34
N SER A 384 10.13 -1.77 0.94
CA SER A 384 10.86 -0.88 1.87
C SER A 384 9.95 -0.33 2.96
N LEU A 385 8.68 -0.02 2.65
CA LEU A 385 7.66 0.33 3.65
C LEU A 385 7.35 -0.85 4.58
N TYR A 386 7.27 -2.08 4.06
CA TYR A 386 7.12 -3.28 4.89
C TYR A 386 8.34 -3.55 5.79
N ASP A 387 9.56 -3.28 5.31
CA ASP A 387 10.78 -3.31 6.13
C ASP A 387 10.73 -2.24 7.23
N GLU A 388 10.15 -1.05 6.98
CA GLU A 388 9.90 -0.04 8.01
C GLU A 388 8.89 -0.54 9.07
N GLU A 389 7.80 -1.19 8.67
CA GLU A 389 6.83 -1.78 9.61
C GLU A 389 7.41 -2.97 10.40
N LYS A 390 8.20 -3.84 9.76
CA LYS A 390 8.99 -4.88 10.45
C LYS A 390 9.96 -4.27 11.46
N ALA A 391 10.63 -3.17 11.12
CA ALA A 391 11.51 -2.44 12.02
C ALA A 391 10.75 -1.77 13.18
N LYS A 392 9.54 -1.23 12.95
CA LYS A 392 8.65 -0.71 14.00
C LYS A 392 8.24 -1.82 14.98
N LEU A 393 7.86 -3.00 14.47
CA LEU A 393 7.54 -4.16 15.30
C LEU A 393 8.74 -4.59 16.15
N ILE A 394 9.93 -4.75 15.56
CA ILE A 394 11.15 -5.10 16.31
C ILE A 394 11.47 -4.05 17.39
N ARG A 395 11.33 -2.75 17.08
CA ARG A 395 11.57 -1.66 18.04
C ARG A 395 10.58 -1.72 19.21
N ALA A 396 9.28 -1.78 18.94
CA ALA A 396 8.24 -1.81 19.96
C ALA A 396 8.32 -3.05 20.87
N GLU A 397 8.67 -4.23 20.33
CA GLU A 397 8.90 -5.42 21.15
C GLU A 397 10.23 -5.37 21.91
N SER A 398 11.29 -4.71 21.38
CA SER A 398 12.54 -4.49 22.13
C SER A 398 12.33 -3.54 23.30
N GLU A 399 11.66 -2.40 23.06
CA GLU A 399 11.29 -1.42 24.08
C GLU A 399 10.43 -2.05 25.18
N ARG A 400 9.44 -2.89 24.83
CA ARG A 400 8.63 -3.64 25.81
C ARG A 400 9.43 -4.65 26.65
N VAL A 401 10.55 -5.15 26.13
CA VAL A 401 11.48 -6.03 26.85
C VAL A 401 12.43 -5.22 27.74
N GLU A 402 12.87 -4.06 27.28
CA GLU A 402 13.75 -3.13 28.01
C GLU A 402 13.01 -2.48 29.19
N VAL A 403 11.84 -1.87 28.97
CA VAL A 403 10.99 -1.33 30.05
C VAL A 403 10.72 -2.37 31.14
N ALA A 404 10.43 -3.63 30.76
CA ALA A 404 10.21 -4.69 31.73
C ALA A 404 11.51 -5.19 32.40
N ASN A 405 12.69 -5.04 31.78
CA ASN A 405 13.97 -5.26 32.46
C ASN A 405 14.25 -4.17 33.50
N ASP A 406 13.91 -2.92 33.17
CA ASP A 406 14.17 -1.74 33.99
C ASP A 406 13.19 -1.65 35.17
N GLU A 407 11.91 -1.96 34.97
CA GLU A 407 10.93 -2.17 36.04
C GLU A 407 11.40 -3.23 37.05
N MET A 408 11.96 -4.34 36.56
CA MET A 408 12.54 -5.39 37.41
C MET A 408 13.77 -4.88 38.16
N ALA A 409 14.69 -4.17 37.49
CA ALA A 409 15.89 -3.62 38.12
C ALA A 409 15.55 -2.58 39.21
N ALA A 410 14.67 -1.62 38.91
CA ALA A 410 14.21 -0.60 39.84
C ALA A 410 13.42 -1.21 41.02
N SER A 411 12.63 -2.26 40.79
CA SER A 411 11.95 -2.99 41.87
C SER A 411 12.94 -3.70 42.80
N LEU A 412 14.00 -4.30 42.26
CA LEU A 412 15.03 -4.99 43.05
C LEU A 412 15.90 -3.99 43.83
N ASP A 413 16.27 -2.86 43.23
CA ASP A 413 17.00 -1.76 43.90
C ASP A 413 16.17 -1.13 45.03
N TYR A 414 14.88 -0.86 44.79
CA TYR A 414 13.96 -0.37 45.82
C TYR A 414 13.85 -1.32 47.03
N LEU A 415 13.79 -2.63 46.78
CA LEU A 415 13.78 -3.65 47.83
C LEU A 415 15.18 -3.93 48.42
N LYS A 416 16.26 -3.43 47.78
CA LYS A 416 17.68 -3.70 48.09
C LYS A 416 18.01 -5.19 48.04
N LEU A 417 17.49 -5.89 47.04
CA LEU A 417 17.72 -7.33 46.79
C LEU A 417 18.70 -7.50 45.62
N PRO A 418 19.68 -8.43 45.70
CA PRO A 418 19.83 -9.47 46.72
C PRO A 418 20.55 -9.05 48.01
N ASP A 419 21.26 -7.92 48.00
CA ASP A 419 22.19 -7.47 49.06
C ASP A 419 21.69 -7.66 50.50
N SER A 420 20.43 -7.29 50.76
CA SER A 420 19.80 -7.39 52.08
C SER A 420 19.71 -8.82 52.63
N LEU A 421 19.68 -9.86 51.80
CA LEU A 421 19.62 -11.26 52.24
C LEU A 421 20.96 -11.77 52.78
N ASN A 422 22.09 -11.30 52.21
CA ASN A 422 23.43 -11.69 52.64
C ASN A 422 23.71 -11.23 54.08
N VAL A 423 23.23 -10.04 54.43
CA VAL A 423 23.32 -9.47 55.80
C VAL A 423 22.60 -10.35 56.81
N LEU A 424 21.39 -10.84 56.47
CA LEU A 424 20.55 -11.62 57.37
C LEU A 424 21.08 -13.04 57.64
N ARG A 425 22.12 -13.49 56.91
CA ARG A 425 22.89 -14.72 57.23
C ARG A 425 23.99 -14.50 58.29
N GLY A 426 24.13 -13.29 58.85
CA GLY A 426 25.16 -12.94 59.84
C GLY A 426 26.48 -12.42 59.26
N GLY A 427 26.51 -12.03 57.98
CA GLY A 427 27.74 -11.73 57.21
C GLY A 427 28.51 -10.44 57.58
N MET A 428 28.40 -9.93 58.82
CA MET A 428 28.98 -8.63 59.20
C MET A 428 30.51 -8.59 59.09
N ASP A 429 31.21 -9.72 59.26
CA ASP A 429 32.67 -9.82 59.10
C ASP A 429 33.14 -9.87 57.63
N GLN A 430 32.25 -10.10 56.65
CA GLN A 430 32.61 -10.09 55.23
C GLN A 430 32.57 -8.68 54.59
N ASP A 431 31.74 -7.77 55.11
CA ASP A 431 31.52 -6.42 54.51
C ASP A 431 32.71 -5.45 54.65
N MET A 432 33.82 -5.90 55.26
CA MET A 432 35.13 -5.22 55.24
C MET A 432 36.07 -5.69 54.12
N MET A 433 35.75 -6.77 53.41
CA MET A 433 36.44 -7.14 52.17
C MET A 433 35.91 -6.31 51.00
N VAL A 434 36.68 -6.26 49.92
CA VAL A 434 36.34 -5.46 48.74
C VAL A 434 35.30 -6.16 47.89
N ASP A 435 34.37 -5.36 47.36
CA ASP A 435 33.29 -5.83 46.51
C ASP A 435 33.85 -6.56 45.29
N SER A 436 33.38 -7.79 45.06
CA SER A 436 33.82 -8.61 43.92
C SER A 436 33.51 -7.98 42.57
N GLU A 437 32.46 -7.14 42.46
CA GLU A 437 32.27 -6.33 41.25
C GLU A 437 33.39 -5.30 41.10
N PHE A 438 33.76 -4.60 42.18
CA PHE A 438 34.79 -3.55 42.13
C PHE A 438 36.17 -4.11 41.79
N ARG A 439 36.59 -5.23 42.43
CA ARG A 439 37.85 -5.89 42.09
C ARG A 439 37.85 -6.33 40.62
N LYS A 440 36.75 -6.94 40.16
CA LYS A 440 36.60 -7.33 38.76
C LYS A 440 36.66 -6.12 37.82
N TRP A 441 36.07 -4.97 38.16
CA TRP A 441 36.17 -3.78 37.30
C TRP A 441 37.60 -3.23 37.20
N CYS A 442 38.43 -3.40 38.24
CA CYS A 442 39.87 -3.12 38.16
C CYS A 442 40.61 -4.16 37.31
N GLU A 443 40.26 -5.44 37.41
CA GLU A 443 40.80 -6.54 36.58
C GLU A 443 40.42 -6.40 35.09
N ASP A 444 39.16 -6.04 34.78
CA ASP A 444 38.64 -5.80 33.43
C ASP A 444 39.31 -4.57 32.75
N LEU A 445 39.85 -3.63 33.55
CA LEU A 445 40.66 -2.48 33.07
C LEU A 445 42.17 -2.78 32.99
N ALA A 446 42.68 -3.72 33.79
CA ALA A 446 44.10 -4.06 33.85
C ALA A 446 44.58 -4.65 32.51
N GLY A 447 45.68 -4.13 31.97
CA GLY A 447 46.23 -4.60 30.69
C GLY A 447 45.48 -4.15 29.42
N HIS A 448 44.32 -3.46 29.53
CA HIS A 448 43.71 -2.81 28.35
C HIS A 448 44.61 -1.67 27.87
N GLN A 449 45.01 -1.64 26.60
CA GLN A 449 45.92 -0.60 26.08
C GLN A 449 45.33 0.81 26.19
N SER A 450 46.18 1.85 26.12
CA SER A 450 45.70 3.23 26.14
C SER A 450 44.85 3.53 24.88
N PHE A 451 43.64 4.05 25.11
CA PHE A 451 42.68 4.40 24.05
C PHE A 451 43.24 5.37 23.01
N SER A 452 44.23 6.19 23.37
CA SER A 452 44.93 7.12 22.47
C SER A 452 45.45 6.42 21.20
N SER A 453 45.98 5.20 21.31
CA SER A 453 46.47 4.44 20.15
C SER A 453 45.38 4.07 19.14
N ALA A 454 44.14 3.86 19.62
CA ALA A 454 42.98 3.56 18.80
C ALA A 454 42.41 4.84 18.16
N PHE A 455 42.36 5.97 18.90
CA PHE A 455 42.00 7.26 18.33
C PHE A 455 43.02 7.77 17.29
N ASP A 456 44.31 7.48 17.49
CA ASP A 456 45.35 7.75 16.48
C ASP A 456 45.14 6.91 15.21
N GLN A 457 44.65 5.67 15.34
CA GLN A 457 44.31 4.82 14.19
C GLN A 457 43.09 5.36 13.43
N LEU A 458 42.01 5.73 14.13
CA LEU A 458 40.83 6.35 13.51
C LEU A 458 41.22 7.61 12.72
N ASN A 459 42.07 8.48 13.28
CA ASN A 459 42.56 9.66 12.58
C ASN A 459 43.42 9.33 11.34
N ARG A 460 44.22 8.25 11.37
CA ARG A 460 44.96 7.76 10.19
C ARG A 460 44.00 7.28 9.09
N ASP A 461 43.08 6.37 9.40
CA ASP A 461 42.16 5.81 8.40
C ASP A 461 41.24 6.89 7.81
N LYS A 462 40.68 7.77 8.65
CA LYS A 462 39.92 8.96 8.21
C LYS A 462 40.73 9.83 7.23
N SER A 463 42.01 10.10 7.52
CA SER A 463 42.88 10.90 6.65
C SER A 463 43.18 10.20 5.32
N GLU A 464 43.33 8.87 5.32
CA GLU A 464 43.57 8.09 4.12
C GLU A 464 42.34 8.11 3.20
N ILE A 465 41.16 7.82 3.75
CA ILE A 465 39.90 7.79 3.01
C ILE A 465 39.54 9.18 2.46
N THR A 466 39.75 10.24 3.25
CA THR A 466 39.56 11.63 2.78
C THR A 466 40.51 11.94 1.62
N GLY A 467 41.76 11.48 1.69
CA GLY A 467 42.75 11.61 0.61
C GLY A 467 42.35 10.85 -0.67
N GLN A 468 41.77 9.65 -0.55
CA GLN A 468 41.25 8.87 -1.69
C GLN A 468 40.05 9.58 -2.36
N LEU A 469 39.14 10.17 -1.58
CA LEU A 469 38.02 10.96 -2.10
C LEU A 469 38.48 12.24 -2.80
N ASP A 470 39.40 13.01 -2.20
CA ASP A 470 39.96 14.22 -2.80
C ASP A 470 40.79 13.93 -4.06
N ALA A 471 41.54 12.81 -4.07
CA ALA A 471 42.23 12.32 -5.27
C ALA A 471 41.23 11.94 -6.38
N SER A 472 40.17 11.21 -6.04
CA SER A 472 39.12 10.80 -7.00
C SER A 472 38.40 12.00 -7.61
N MET A 473 37.99 12.98 -6.79
CA MET A 473 37.39 14.23 -7.27
C MET A 473 38.34 14.96 -8.25
N LYS A 474 39.61 15.10 -7.88
CA LYS A 474 40.64 15.74 -8.71
C LYS A 474 40.90 15.01 -10.03
N GLN A 475 40.76 13.67 -10.08
CA GLN A 475 40.84 12.92 -11.34
C GLN A 475 39.68 13.28 -12.29
N LEU A 476 38.45 13.39 -11.77
CA LEU A 476 37.26 13.76 -12.55
C LEU A 476 37.35 15.20 -13.06
N ASP A 477 37.72 16.15 -12.20
CA ASP A 477 37.87 17.57 -12.56
C ASP A 477 38.97 17.79 -13.62
N MET A 478 40.04 17.00 -13.55
CA MET A 478 41.12 17.05 -14.54
C MET A 478 40.74 16.39 -15.87
N GLU A 479 39.93 15.33 -15.87
CA GLU A 479 39.39 14.73 -17.11
C GLU A 479 38.40 15.67 -17.79
N GLU A 480 37.49 16.31 -17.05
CA GLU A 480 36.56 17.30 -17.62
C GLU A 480 37.32 18.51 -18.19
N SER A 481 38.33 19.02 -17.48
CA SER A 481 39.17 20.12 -17.96
C SER A 481 39.90 19.75 -19.26
N VAL A 482 40.32 18.49 -19.44
CA VAL A 482 40.93 18.01 -20.68
C VAL A 482 39.88 17.84 -21.78
N CYS A 483 38.73 17.23 -21.50
CA CYS A 483 37.64 17.06 -22.47
C CYS A 483 37.19 18.41 -23.03
N GLU A 484 37.04 19.43 -22.19
CA GLU A 484 36.54 20.74 -22.64
C GLU A 484 37.63 21.58 -23.33
N LYS A 485 38.90 21.44 -22.96
CA LYS A 485 40.03 22.00 -23.73
C LYS A 485 40.11 21.39 -25.13
N MET A 486 39.92 20.08 -25.28
CA MET A 486 39.92 19.43 -26.58
C MET A 486 38.67 19.81 -27.41
N ARG A 487 37.49 19.89 -26.78
CA ARG A 487 36.27 20.43 -27.43
C ARG A 487 36.48 21.86 -27.93
N SER A 488 37.07 22.73 -27.12
CA SER A 488 37.38 24.11 -27.51
C SER A 488 38.44 24.19 -28.62
N LYS A 489 39.41 23.27 -28.68
CA LYS A 489 40.49 23.26 -29.67
C LYS A 489 40.07 22.71 -31.03
N TYR A 490 39.21 21.69 -31.06
CA TYR A 490 38.84 20.94 -32.27
C TYR A 490 37.37 21.15 -32.68
N GLY A 491 36.55 21.82 -31.87
CA GLY A 491 35.18 22.21 -32.20
C GLY A 491 34.30 21.03 -32.60
N ALA A 492 33.70 21.10 -33.79
CA ALA A 492 32.82 20.07 -34.33
C ALA A 492 33.52 18.72 -34.61
N GLU A 493 34.85 18.69 -34.71
CA GLU A 493 35.61 17.44 -34.88
C GLU A 493 35.64 16.61 -33.56
N TRP A 494 35.47 17.27 -32.40
CA TRP A 494 35.50 16.61 -31.09
C TRP A 494 34.14 16.03 -30.69
N THR A 495 33.77 14.92 -31.34
CA THR A 495 32.47 14.24 -31.18
C THR A 495 32.23 13.59 -29.80
N GLN A 496 33.22 13.59 -28.91
CA GLN A 496 33.11 13.07 -27.54
C GLN A 496 32.05 13.83 -26.71
N GLN A 497 31.17 13.10 -26.00
CA GLN A 497 30.17 13.73 -25.13
C GLN A 497 30.82 14.49 -23.93
N PRO A 498 30.18 15.52 -23.36
CA PRO A 498 30.72 16.25 -22.21
C PRO A 498 30.76 15.42 -20.92
N SER A 499 31.92 15.40 -20.25
CA SER A 499 32.14 14.61 -19.03
C SER A 499 31.31 15.07 -17.83
N SER A 500 30.95 16.35 -17.76
CA SER A 500 30.15 16.94 -16.67
C SER A 500 28.84 16.19 -16.42
N ARG A 501 28.16 15.73 -17.48
CA ARG A 501 26.91 14.97 -17.38
C ARG A 501 27.12 13.50 -16.97
N LEU A 502 28.22 12.89 -17.40
CA LEU A 502 28.52 11.47 -17.14
C LEU A 502 29.11 11.23 -15.74
N THR A 503 29.78 12.24 -15.18
CA THR A 503 30.40 12.20 -13.84
C THR A 503 29.48 12.64 -12.71
N ALA A 504 28.25 13.07 -13.02
CA ALA A 504 27.33 13.67 -12.05
C ALA A 504 27.01 12.75 -10.86
N THR A 505 26.78 11.45 -11.11
CA THR A 505 26.52 10.43 -10.08
C THR A 505 27.75 10.24 -9.20
N LEU A 506 28.90 9.90 -9.80
CA LEU A 506 30.18 9.69 -9.08
C LEU A 506 30.56 10.89 -8.19
N ARG A 507 30.34 12.12 -8.68
CA ARG A 507 30.57 13.33 -7.89
C ARG A 507 29.54 13.53 -6.76
N SER A 508 28.34 12.98 -6.89
CA SER A 508 27.37 12.94 -5.78
C SER A 508 27.75 11.90 -4.74
N ASP A 509 28.21 10.73 -5.18
CA ASP A 509 28.68 9.67 -4.29
C ASP A 509 29.88 10.18 -3.45
N ILE A 510 30.87 10.82 -4.09
CA ILE A 510 32.01 11.46 -3.41
C ILE A 510 31.54 12.49 -2.35
N ARG A 511 30.51 13.31 -2.64
CA ARG A 511 29.96 14.27 -1.67
C ARG A 511 29.25 13.57 -0.50
N ASN A 512 28.48 12.51 -0.79
CA ASN A 512 27.73 11.76 0.20
C ASN A 512 28.68 11.05 1.19
N TYR A 513 29.72 10.36 0.68
CA TYR A 513 30.74 9.73 1.52
C TYR A 513 31.54 10.77 2.33
N ARG A 514 31.85 11.94 1.76
CA ARG A 514 32.49 13.03 2.52
C ARG A 514 31.62 13.49 3.70
N GLY A 515 30.31 13.65 3.49
CA GLY A 515 29.36 14.01 4.55
C GLY A 515 29.28 12.96 5.66
N ALA A 516 29.22 11.68 5.30
CA ALA A 516 29.22 10.58 6.27
C ALA A 516 30.52 10.55 7.12
N ILE A 517 31.67 10.85 6.53
CA ILE A 517 32.96 10.92 7.24
C ILE A 517 33.02 12.14 8.19
N GLU A 518 32.35 13.24 7.85
CA GLU A 518 32.27 14.45 8.69
C GLU A 518 31.30 14.25 9.89
N GLU A 519 30.19 13.54 9.69
CA GLU A 519 29.27 13.13 10.76
C GLU A 519 29.92 12.08 11.70
N ALA A 520 30.59 11.06 11.15
CA ALA A 520 31.37 10.11 11.93
C ALA A 520 32.47 10.81 12.75
N SER A 521 33.22 11.73 12.13
CA SER A 521 34.23 12.53 12.83
C SER A 521 33.66 13.40 13.95
N THR A 522 32.38 13.80 13.88
CA THR A 522 31.73 14.54 14.97
C THR A 522 31.46 13.62 16.16
N SER A 523 31.15 12.35 15.89
CA SER A 523 30.99 11.29 16.89
C SER A 523 32.33 10.90 17.53
N ASP A 524 33.40 10.78 16.74
CA ASP A 524 34.77 10.51 17.23
C ASP A 524 35.23 11.58 18.25
N VAL A 525 34.93 12.85 17.97
CA VAL A 525 35.26 13.96 18.88
C VAL A 525 34.46 13.87 20.19
N GLN A 526 33.21 13.39 20.16
CA GLN A 526 32.43 13.15 21.38
C GLN A 526 33.00 11.98 22.20
N LEU A 527 33.39 10.88 21.55
CA LEU A 527 34.07 9.76 22.21
C LEU A 527 35.41 10.20 22.82
N TYR A 528 36.24 10.94 22.09
CA TYR A 528 37.52 11.45 22.58
C TYR A 528 37.35 12.43 23.75
N ASN A 529 36.33 13.30 23.72
CA ASN A 529 36.00 14.18 24.85
C ASN A 529 35.53 13.41 26.08
N THR A 530 34.81 12.31 25.90
CA THR A 530 34.37 11.43 27.01
C THR A 530 35.55 10.67 27.61
N PHE A 531 36.46 10.16 26.77
CA PHE A 531 37.74 9.59 27.20
C PHE A 531 38.55 10.61 28.02
N ARG A 532 38.75 11.83 27.50
CA ARG A 532 39.46 12.92 28.20
C ARG A 532 38.88 13.30 29.57
N GLN A 533 37.58 13.12 29.78
CA GLN A 533 36.95 13.40 31.07
C GLN A 533 37.14 12.26 32.08
N CYS A 534 37.35 11.03 31.62
CA CYS A 534 37.50 9.84 32.46
C CYS A 534 38.95 9.34 32.57
N GLU A 535 39.89 9.87 31.77
CA GLU A 535 41.31 9.50 31.65
C GLU A 535 41.97 9.27 33.03
N ALA A 536 41.86 10.22 33.96
CA ALA A 536 42.44 10.12 35.30
C ALA A 536 41.73 9.10 36.23
N ASP A 537 40.42 8.89 36.08
CA ASP A 537 39.68 7.87 36.84
C ASP A 537 39.99 6.45 36.31
N PHE A 538 40.20 6.31 35.00
CA PHE A 538 40.63 5.06 34.38
C PHE A 538 42.06 4.69 34.80
N ASP A 539 42.98 5.64 34.86
CA ASP A 539 44.35 5.38 35.31
C ASP A 539 44.43 5.08 36.82
N GLU A 540 43.56 5.69 37.66
CA GLU A 540 43.41 5.31 39.07
C GLU A 540 42.91 3.86 39.22
N MET A 541 41.91 3.43 38.43
CA MET A 541 41.40 2.04 38.46
C MET A 541 42.39 1.02 37.86
N ARG A 542 43.00 1.35 36.71
CA ARG A 542 44.00 0.54 36.01
C ARG A 542 45.19 0.26 36.91
N SER A 543 45.79 1.29 37.49
CA SER A 543 46.98 1.12 38.33
C SER A 543 46.68 0.25 39.54
N ALA A 544 45.52 0.41 40.18
CA ALA A 544 45.10 -0.45 41.29
C ALA A 544 44.80 -1.91 40.87
N GLY A 545 44.40 -2.16 39.62
CA GLY A 545 44.29 -3.51 39.06
C GLY A 545 45.65 -4.13 38.70
N GLU A 546 46.57 -3.33 38.15
CA GLU A 546 47.91 -3.76 37.73
C GLU A 546 48.88 -3.99 38.92
N THR A 547 48.64 -3.38 40.08
CA THR A 547 49.41 -3.60 41.33
C THR A 547 48.75 -4.53 42.34
N ASP A 548 47.53 -5.02 42.07
CA ASP A 548 46.63 -5.70 43.02
C ASP A 548 46.26 -4.84 44.27
N GLU A 549 46.45 -3.52 44.20
CA GLU A 549 46.07 -2.56 45.25
C GLU A 549 44.61 -2.09 45.16
N ALA A 550 43.75 -2.79 44.42
CA ALA A 550 42.29 -2.55 44.37
C ALA A 550 41.68 -2.43 45.78
N ASP A 551 42.17 -3.25 46.72
CA ASP A 551 41.76 -3.24 48.13
C ASP A 551 42.08 -1.89 48.82
N VAL A 552 43.23 -1.28 48.51
CA VAL A 552 43.68 0.00 49.05
C VAL A 552 42.91 1.16 48.42
N LEU A 553 42.63 1.08 47.11
CA LEU A 553 41.82 2.07 46.40
C LEU A 553 40.38 2.13 46.95
N TYR A 554 39.75 0.96 47.13
CA TYR A 554 38.40 0.85 47.68
C TYR A 554 38.32 1.41 49.11
N GLN A 555 39.26 1.03 49.99
CA GLN A 555 39.33 1.58 51.35
C GLN A 555 39.57 3.10 51.36
N ARG A 556 40.44 3.62 50.48
CA ARG A 556 40.66 5.06 50.31
C ARG A 556 39.38 5.78 49.88
N ALA A 557 38.61 5.19 48.96
CA ALA A 557 37.33 5.73 48.51
C ALA A 557 36.26 5.72 49.62
N MET A 558 36.15 4.63 50.39
CA MET A 558 35.23 4.52 51.53
C MET A 558 35.54 5.51 52.66
N ILE A 559 36.82 5.72 52.98
CA ILE A 559 37.25 6.75 53.94
C ILE A 559 36.89 8.16 53.41
N LYS A 560 37.10 8.42 52.11
CA LYS A 560 36.74 9.68 51.45
C LYS A 560 35.22 9.91 51.39
N ALA A 561 34.42 8.84 51.45
CA ALA A 561 32.96 8.86 51.59
C ALA A 561 32.46 8.97 53.06
N GLY A 562 33.37 9.11 54.04
CA GLY A 562 33.03 9.39 55.43
C GLY A 562 32.95 8.18 56.37
N ALA A 563 33.48 7.02 55.98
CA ALA A 563 33.59 5.88 56.89
C ALA A 563 34.60 6.17 58.02
N GLN A 564 34.17 6.11 59.28
CA GLN A 564 35.08 6.20 60.43
C GLN A 564 35.77 4.88 60.72
N LYS A 565 37.03 4.95 61.17
CA LYS A 565 37.87 3.78 61.49
C LYS A 565 37.49 3.17 62.84
N GLY A 566 36.38 2.42 62.86
CA GLY A 566 35.93 1.67 64.03
C GLY A 566 36.95 0.60 64.46
N LYS A 567 36.99 0.31 65.78
CA LYS A 567 37.67 -0.88 66.30
C LYS A 567 36.76 -2.09 66.08
N SER A 568 37.31 -3.20 65.59
CA SER A 568 36.60 -4.47 65.47
C SER A 568 36.06 -4.93 66.83
N PRO A 569 34.77 -5.27 66.96
CA PRO A 569 34.30 -6.12 68.06
C PRO A 569 34.89 -7.53 67.92
N GLY A 570 35.02 -8.26 69.03
CA GLY A 570 35.49 -9.65 69.01
C GLY A 570 34.40 -10.66 68.61
N PRO A 571 34.77 -11.87 68.16
CA PRO A 571 33.83 -12.88 67.65
C PRO A 571 33.05 -13.55 68.80
N ALA A 572 32.00 -12.88 69.29
CA ALA A 572 31.17 -13.37 70.40
C ALA A 572 29.75 -12.72 70.44
N GLN A 573 28.99 -12.77 69.35
CA GLN A 573 27.52 -12.61 69.38
C GLN A 573 26.89 -13.62 68.41
N GLY A 574 25.83 -14.30 68.85
CA GLY A 574 25.27 -15.46 68.17
C GLY A 574 24.58 -15.13 66.84
N ASN A 575 24.63 -16.07 65.89
CA ASN A 575 23.90 -15.96 64.63
C ASN A 575 22.39 -15.97 64.86
N LEU A 576 21.64 -15.27 64.00
CA LEU A 576 20.18 -15.15 64.06
C LEU A 576 19.42 -16.46 63.68
N ILE A 577 20.11 -17.60 63.71
CA ILE A 577 19.73 -18.88 63.11
C ILE A 577 19.47 -19.96 64.19
N ASP A 578 20.02 -19.81 65.41
CA ASP A 578 20.14 -20.91 66.39
C ASP A 578 19.11 -20.88 67.56
N ASP A 579 18.10 -19.99 67.56
CA ASP A 579 17.05 -19.92 68.60
C ASP A 579 15.67 -20.37 68.04
N ASP A 580 15.24 -21.58 68.43
CA ASP A 580 14.00 -22.25 67.99
C ASP A 580 12.73 -21.93 68.83
N PHE A 581 11.57 -22.25 68.24
CA PHE A 581 10.19 -22.14 68.79
C PHE A 581 9.64 -20.69 68.92
N ASP A 582 8.35 -20.40 68.70
CA ASP A 582 7.18 -21.30 68.61
C ASP A 582 6.21 -20.90 67.46
N ASP A 583 5.48 -21.89 66.93
CA ASP A 583 4.36 -21.83 65.96
C ASP A 583 4.45 -20.83 64.76
N GLY A 584 5.53 -20.88 63.96
CA GLY A 584 5.65 -20.13 62.70
C GLY A 584 6.79 -20.60 61.78
N PRO A 585 6.77 -20.27 60.46
CA PRO A 585 7.82 -20.65 59.51
C PRO A 585 9.14 -19.90 59.81
N THR A 586 10.27 -20.59 59.76
CA THR A 586 11.55 -20.02 60.24
C THR A 586 12.04 -18.86 59.38
N VAL A 587 12.90 -18.00 59.95
CA VAL A 587 13.54 -16.90 59.21
C VAL A 587 14.38 -17.45 58.04
N ALA A 588 14.98 -18.63 58.19
CA ALA A 588 15.73 -19.31 57.12
C ALA A 588 14.83 -19.76 55.96
N ASP A 589 13.66 -20.35 56.25
CA ASP A 589 12.69 -20.74 55.21
C ASP A 589 12.17 -19.52 54.43
N GLN A 590 11.92 -18.41 55.13
CA GLN A 590 11.47 -17.16 54.52
C GLN A 590 12.55 -16.55 53.61
N ILE A 591 13.83 -16.57 54.03
CA ILE A 591 14.97 -16.17 53.19
C ILE A 591 15.07 -17.06 51.94
N ALA A 592 14.99 -18.38 52.10
CA ALA A 592 15.05 -19.32 50.98
C ALA A 592 13.90 -19.14 49.97
N ALA A 593 12.70 -18.77 50.44
CA ALA A 593 11.56 -18.44 49.57
C ALA A 593 11.81 -17.17 48.73
N VAL A 594 12.42 -16.13 49.32
CA VAL A 594 12.81 -14.91 48.58
C VAL A 594 13.91 -15.22 47.54
N GLU A 595 14.93 -16.01 47.90
CA GLU A 595 15.97 -16.47 46.97
C GLU A 595 15.39 -17.24 45.77
N ASP A 596 14.39 -18.10 45.99
CA ASP A 596 13.77 -18.86 44.91
C ASP A 596 12.91 -18.00 43.97
N LEU A 597 12.23 -16.98 44.52
CA LEU A 597 11.53 -15.97 43.71
C LEU A 597 12.51 -15.14 42.86
N LEU A 598 13.69 -14.80 43.40
CA LEU A 598 14.77 -14.14 42.64
C LEU A 598 15.34 -15.04 41.52
N ARG A 599 15.49 -16.36 41.75
CA ARG A 599 15.86 -17.33 40.70
C ARG A 599 14.80 -17.40 39.60
N LYS A 600 13.52 -17.50 39.97
CA LYS A 600 12.37 -17.51 39.04
C LYS A 600 12.31 -16.24 38.18
N LEU A 601 12.52 -15.06 38.78
CA LEU A 601 12.57 -13.78 38.08
C LEU A 601 13.70 -13.73 37.03
N ASN A 602 14.92 -14.13 37.40
CA ASN A 602 16.05 -14.18 36.46
C ASN A 602 15.83 -15.17 35.32
N LEU A 603 15.15 -16.30 35.57
CA LEU A 603 14.77 -17.25 34.53
C LEU A 603 13.75 -16.66 33.54
N VAL A 604 12.78 -15.87 34.02
CA VAL A 604 11.83 -15.12 33.15
C VAL A 604 12.55 -14.04 32.33
N LYS A 605 13.51 -13.31 32.92
CA LYS A 605 14.34 -12.34 32.19
C LYS A 605 15.11 -13.01 31.04
N LYS A 606 15.68 -14.20 31.26
CA LYS A 606 16.37 -14.99 30.23
C LYS A 606 15.40 -15.56 29.17
N GLU A 607 14.24 -16.06 29.59
CA GLU A 607 13.17 -16.53 28.69
C GLU A 607 12.73 -15.42 27.73
N ARG A 608 12.46 -14.22 28.25
CA ARG A 608 12.06 -13.04 27.47
C ARG A 608 13.12 -12.61 26.45
N ALA A 609 14.39 -12.55 26.86
CA ALA A 609 15.50 -12.23 25.95
C ALA A 609 15.62 -13.23 24.79
N GLN A 610 15.43 -14.53 25.06
CA GLN A 610 15.48 -15.59 24.04
C GLN A 610 14.30 -15.50 23.04
N ILE A 611 13.11 -15.11 23.50
CA ILE A 611 11.94 -14.90 22.62
C ILE A 611 12.16 -13.69 21.70
N LEU A 612 12.75 -12.60 22.21
CA LEU A 612 13.10 -11.43 21.41
C LEU A 612 14.15 -11.76 20.33
N LEU A 613 15.11 -12.64 20.62
CA LEU A 613 16.10 -13.12 19.65
C LEU A 613 15.45 -13.92 18.51
N ASP A 614 14.56 -14.86 18.83
CA ASP A 614 13.84 -15.67 17.84
C ASP A 614 12.90 -14.82 16.96
N LEU A 615 12.27 -13.79 17.55
CA LEU A 615 11.49 -12.80 16.81
C LEU A 615 12.36 -11.99 15.84
N LYS A 616 13.49 -11.44 16.31
CA LYS A 616 14.42 -10.67 15.47
C LYS A 616 14.93 -11.49 14.28
N GLY A 617 15.29 -12.75 14.50
CA GLY A 617 15.68 -13.68 13.43
C GLY A 617 14.58 -13.89 12.39
N LYS A 618 13.36 -14.24 12.83
CA LYS A 618 12.24 -14.56 11.95
C LYS A 618 11.72 -13.37 11.14
N VAL A 619 11.72 -12.17 11.73
CA VAL A 619 11.33 -10.93 11.05
C VAL A 619 12.40 -10.51 10.03
N HIS A 620 13.69 -10.76 10.30
CA HIS A 620 14.76 -10.46 9.34
C HIS A 620 14.74 -11.39 8.12
N SER A 621 14.35 -12.67 8.29
CA SER A 621 14.25 -13.65 7.19
C SER A 621 13.00 -13.51 6.29
N ASP A 622 12.19 -12.47 6.47
CA ASP A 622 10.83 -12.40 5.90
C ASP A 622 10.72 -11.53 4.64
N ASP A 623 10.34 -12.14 3.51
CA ASP A 623 10.16 -11.47 2.21
C ASP A 623 8.69 -11.44 1.77
N ILE A 624 8.15 -10.23 1.58
CA ILE A 624 6.78 -9.99 1.10
C ILE A 624 6.70 -9.77 -0.42
N SER A 625 7.83 -9.67 -1.13
CA SER A 625 7.90 -9.20 -2.52
C SER A 625 6.98 -9.98 -3.46
N ASN A 626 6.90 -11.30 -3.32
CA ASN A 626 6.01 -12.15 -4.12
C ASN A 626 4.52 -11.87 -3.86
N VAL A 627 4.14 -11.58 -2.60
CA VAL A 627 2.76 -11.24 -2.21
C VAL A 627 2.37 -9.87 -2.78
N LEU A 628 3.31 -8.91 -2.79
CA LEU A 628 3.13 -7.59 -3.40
C LEU A 628 2.99 -7.65 -4.93
N ILE A 629 3.83 -8.43 -5.60
CA ILE A 629 3.76 -8.62 -7.06
C ILE A 629 2.37 -9.17 -7.46
N LEU A 630 1.92 -10.23 -6.81
CA LEU A 630 0.64 -10.88 -7.13
C LEU A 630 -0.57 -9.98 -6.88
N ASN A 631 -0.54 -9.13 -5.85
CA ASN A 631 -1.67 -8.28 -5.48
C ASN A 631 -1.62 -6.85 -6.08
N LYS A 632 -0.61 -6.51 -6.90
CA LYS A 632 -0.35 -5.16 -7.44
C LYS A 632 -1.59 -4.41 -7.96
N LYS A 633 -2.52 -5.12 -8.63
CA LYS A 633 -3.76 -4.53 -9.19
C LYS A 633 -4.82 -4.17 -8.13
N ALA A 634 -4.81 -4.80 -6.96
CA ALA A 634 -5.68 -4.48 -5.81
C ALA A 634 -4.98 -3.56 -4.78
N ILE A 635 -3.64 -3.57 -4.76
CA ILE A 635 -2.79 -2.95 -3.74
C ILE A 635 -2.90 -1.43 -3.65
N ALA A 636 -3.26 -0.74 -4.74
CA ALA A 636 -3.11 0.72 -4.90
C ALA A 636 -3.80 1.62 -3.85
N ASN A 637 -4.65 1.07 -2.97
CA ASN A 637 -5.18 1.77 -1.78
C ASN A 637 -5.29 0.84 -0.52
N GLN A 638 -4.60 -0.30 -0.48
CA GLN A 638 -4.78 -1.33 0.57
C GLN A 638 -3.50 -1.89 1.21
N GLU A 639 -2.32 -1.35 0.87
CA GLU A 639 -1.02 -1.84 1.38
C GLU A 639 -0.97 -2.00 2.89
N SER A 640 -1.42 -1.01 3.67
CA SER A 640 -1.42 -1.08 5.14
C SER A 640 -2.29 -2.20 5.70
N GLN A 641 -3.32 -2.66 4.98
CA GLN A 641 -4.12 -3.82 5.39
C GLN A 641 -3.40 -5.14 5.09
N LEU A 642 -2.74 -5.22 3.93
CA LEU A 642 -1.91 -6.37 3.56
C LEU A 642 -0.71 -6.52 4.50
N PHE A 643 0.02 -5.44 4.78
CA PHE A 643 1.12 -5.44 5.76
C PHE A 643 0.62 -5.87 7.14
N LYS A 644 -0.53 -5.37 7.60
CA LYS A 644 -1.10 -5.75 8.90
C LYS A 644 -1.45 -7.24 8.96
N ALA A 645 -2.06 -7.79 7.92
CA ALA A 645 -2.38 -9.21 7.82
C ALA A 645 -1.11 -10.08 7.81
N GLU A 646 -0.11 -9.70 7.01
CA GLU A 646 1.15 -10.44 6.90
C GLU A 646 1.95 -10.40 8.22
N LEU A 647 1.93 -9.27 8.95
CA LEU A 647 2.56 -9.16 10.27
C LEU A 647 1.83 -9.96 11.37
N GLU A 648 0.57 -10.40 11.17
CA GLU A 648 -0.13 -11.19 12.19
C GLU A 648 0.54 -12.54 12.46
N LYS A 649 1.35 -13.07 11.54
CA LYS A 649 2.17 -14.29 11.76
C LYS A 649 3.18 -14.14 12.91
N PHE A 650 3.54 -12.91 13.29
CA PHE A 650 4.42 -12.62 14.43
C PHE A 650 3.68 -12.44 15.77
N ARG A 651 2.34 -12.37 15.78
CA ARG A 651 1.51 -12.29 17.02
C ARG A 651 1.87 -13.34 18.09
N PRO A 652 2.19 -14.62 17.76
CA PRO A 652 2.53 -15.61 18.79
C PRO A 652 3.75 -15.23 19.63
N HIS A 653 4.74 -14.56 19.04
CA HIS A 653 5.94 -14.07 19.74
C HIS A 653 5.62 -12.90 20.65
N GLN A 654 4.86 -11.92 20.16
CA GLN A 654 4.39 -10.77 20.94
C GLN A 654 3.59 -11.23 22.16
N ASN A 655 2.69 -12.20 21.97
CA ASN A 655 1.90 -12.82 23.04
C ASN A 655 2.78 -13.54 24.07
N ARG A 656 3.86 -14.20 23.67
CA ARG A 656 4.82 -14.82 24.60
C ARG A 656 5.65 -13.78 25.38
N ILE A 657 6.01 -12.65 24.78
CA ILE A 657 6.66 -11.53 25.48
C ILE A 657 5.70 -10.92 26.52
N LEU A 658 4.43 -10.70 26.16
CA LEU A 658 3.38 -10.25 27.09
C LEU A 658 3.18 -11.23 28.26
N GLN A 659 3.10 -12.54 27.98
CA GLN A 659 3.00 -13.57 29.01
C GLN A 659 4.22 -13.56 29.96
N ALA A 660 5.43 -13.40 29.44
CA ALA A 660 6.64 -13.26 30.26
C ALA A 660 6.60 -12.00 31.14
N ASN A 661 6.10 -10.87 30.64
CA ASN A 661 5.94 -9.64 31.42
C ASN A 661 4.88 -9.78 32.52
N HIS A 662 3.73 -10.40 32.24
CA HIS A 662 2.73 -10.68 33.29
C HIS A 662 3.26 -11.65 34.36
N LYS A 663 4.01 -12.68 33.95
CA LYS A 663 4.70 -13.64 34.85
C LYS A 663 5.72 -12.92 35.75
N GLN A 664 6.50 -11.98 35.20
CA GLN A 664 7.40 -11.11 35.98
C GLN A 664 6.61 -10.26 36.98
N ALA A 665 5.58 -9.55 36.55
CA ALA A 665 4.79 -8.66 37.42
C ALA A 665 4.15 -9.42 38.60
N SER A 666 3.67 -10.65 38.38
CA SER A 666 3.17 -11.53 39.45
C SER A 666 4.29 -11.92 40.43
N LEU A 667 5.46 -12.32 39.91
CA LEU A 667 6.61 -12.70 40.75
C LEU A 667 7.16 -11.50 41.55
N LEU A 668 7.20 -10.29 40.99
CA LEU A 668 7.59 -9.07 41.71
C LEU A 668 6.60 -8.73 42.83
N LYS A 669 5.29 -8.92 42.60
CA LYS A 669 4.25 -8.72 43.62
C LYS A 669 4.37 -9.75 44.76
N GLU A 670 4.67 -11.00 44.43
CA GLU A 670 4.91 -12.06 45.41
C GLU A 670 6.22 -11.88 46.19
N LEU A 671 7.29 -11.46 45.51
CA LEU A 671 8.57 -11.07 46.13
C LEU A 671 8.37 -9.92 47.12
N THR A 672 7.68 -8.87 46.70
CA THR A 672 7.38 -7.69 47.53
C THR A 672 6.57 -8.07 48.77
N ARG A 673 5.56 -8.95 48.64
CA ARG A 673 4.81 -9.50 49.78
C ARG A 673 5.73 -10.25 50.74
N THR A 674 6.43 -11.27 50.24
CA THR A 674 7.23 -12.21 51.05
C THR A 674 8.36 -11.49 51.78
N TYR A 675 9.00 -10.51 51.14
CA TYR A 675 10.00 -9.66 51.76
C TYR A 675 9.39 -8.64 52.76
N SER A 676 8.19 -8.10 52.48
CA SER A 676 7.45 -7.27 53.44
C SER A 676 6.98 -8.04 54.68
N ASP A 677 6.80 -9.36 54.57
CA ASP A 677 6.50 -10.25 55.69
C ASP A 677 7.76 -10.52 56.52
N LEU A 678 8.91 -10.82 55.87
CA LEU A 678 10.22 -10.96 56.52
C LEU A 678 10.62 -9.69 57.32
N LEU A 679 10.33 -8.50 56.80
CA LEU A 679 10.60 -7.21 57.45
C LEU A 679 9.72 -6.91 58.69
N LYS A 680 8.79 -7.80 59.07
CA LYS A 680 7.97 -7.63 60.28
C LYS A 680 8.66 -8.12 61.56
N ASP A 681 9.67 -9.00 61.48
CA ASP A 681 10.43 -9.39 62.66
C ASP A 681 11.27 -8.20 63.18
N LYS A 682 11.17 -7.94 64.48
CA LYS A 682 11.90 -6.85 65.17
C LYS A 682 13.42 -7.04 65.09
N ARG A 683 13.92 -8.28 65.04
CA ARG A 683 15.34 -8.65 64.97
C ARG A 683 15.95 -8.27 63.62
N VAL A 684 15.27 -8.65 62.53
CA VAL A 684 15.59 -8.27 61.14
C VAL A 684 15.70 -6.74 61.02
N ARG A 685 14.75 -6.02 61.62
CA ARG A 685 14.66 -4.55 61.53
C ARG A 685 15.77 -3.79 62.28
N SER A 686 16.31 -4.34 63.38
CA SER A 686 17.46 -3.74 64.08
C SER A 686 18.78 -3.93 63.33
N GLU A 687 18.97 -5.08 62.67
CA GLU A 687 20.15 -5.33 61.83
C GLU A 687 20.11 -4.46 60.56
N GLN A 688 18.95 -4.41 59.90
CA GLN A 688 18.68 -3.52 58.77
C GLN A 688 19.11 -2.07 59.07
N SER A 689 18.75 -1.54 60.25
CA SER A 689 19.09 -0.16 60.62
C SER A 689 20.59 0.12 60.74
N LYS A 690 21.41 -0.87 61.10
CA LYS A 690 22.89 -0.73 61.14
C LYS A 690 23.44 -0.77 59.72
N TYR A 691 23.03 -1.77 58.94
CA TYR A 691 23.45 -1.96 57.56
C TYR A 691 23.09 -0.76 56.68
N GLU A 692 21.92 -0.14 56.88
CA GLU A 692 21.52 1.05 56.12
C GLU A 692 22.45 2.26 56.30
N ALA A 693 23.24 2.36 57.38
CA ALA A 693 24.26 3.40 57.50
C ALA A 693 25.49 3.10 56.63
N PHE A 694 25.99 1.87 56.71
CA PHE A 694 27.17 1.40 55.99
C PHE A 694 26.92 1.27 54.47
N SER A 695 25.81 0.63 54.09
CA SER A 695 25.37 0.48 52.69
C SER A 695 25.18 1.82 51.97
N ARG A 696 24.77 2.90 52.65
CA ARG A 696 24.73 4.24 52.04
C ARG A 696 26.12 4.76 51.65
N GLN A 697 27.16 4.46 52.43
CA GLN A 697 28.54 4.80 52.09
C GLN A 697 29.06 3.89 50.96
N ARG A 698 28.85 2.57 51.07
CA ARG A 698 29.19 1.58 50.03
C ARG A 698 28.59 1.93 48.67
N ASN A 699 27.28 2.18 48.62
CA ASN A 699 26.57 2.48 47.38
C ASN A 699 27.00 3.82 46.78
N THR A 700 27.46 4.79 47.58
CA THR A 700 28.02 6.06 47.06
C THR A 700 29.32 5.82 46.30
N VAL A 701 30.22 5.00 46.86
CA VAL A 701 31.48 4.59 46.21
C VAL A 701 31.20 3.73 44.98
N MET A 702 30.39 2.68 45.13
CA MET A 702 30.05 1.76 44.03
C MET A 702 29.34 2.47 42.88
N THR A 703 28.47 3.45 43.13
CA THR A 703 27.81 4.20 42.05
C THR A 703 28.80 5.07 41.24
N LYS A 704 29.85 5.63 41.89
CA LYS A 704 30.91 6.35 41.16
C LYS A 704 31.66 5.40 40.22
N TYR A 705 32.16 4.29 40.75
CA TYR A 705 33.00 3.37 39.97
C TYR A 705 32.20 2.51 38.97
N ARG A 706 30.92 2.20 39.24
CA ARG A 706 30.00 1.59 38.27
C ARG A 706 29.78 2.51 37.06
N ARG A 707 29.63 3.82 37.27
CA ARG A 707 29.56 4.81 36.17
C ARG A 707 30.87 4.87 35.39
N ILE A 708 32.02 4.82 36.06
CA ILE A 708 33.33 4.80 35.38
C ILE A 708 33.47 3.54 34.51
N ASN A 709 33.16 2.35 35.04
CA ASN A 709 33.18 1.12 34.26
C ASN A 709 32.14 1.14 33.11
N GLN A 710 30.96 1.72 33.31
CA GLN A 710 29.99 1.86 32.22
C GLN A 710 30.52 2.79 31.12
N ASN A 711 31.09 3.95 31.46
CA ASN A 711 31.77 4.83 30.51
C ASN A 711 32.92 4.12 29.77
N PHE A 712 33.67 3.24 30.44
CA PHE A 712 34.71 2.41 29.81
C PHE A 712 34.13 1.45 28.77
N ASN A 713 33.08 0.70 29.11
CA ASN A 713 32.41 -0.21 28.18
C ASN A 713 31.77 0.53 26.99
N ASP A 714 31.14 1.68 27.24
CA ASP A 714 30.56 2.54 26.20
C ASP A 714 31.63 3.11 25.26
N LEU A 715 32.81 3.46 25.77
CA LEU A 715 33.97 3.86 24.96
C LEU A 715 34.54 2.70 24.14
N VAL A 716 34.73 1.51 24.72
CA VAL A 716 35.19 0.30 24.01
C VAL A 716 34.23 -0.04 22.86
N ALA A 717 32.93 -0.09 23.14
CA ALA A 717 31.90 -0.38 22.14
C ALA A 717 31.77 0.75 21.09
N GLY A 718 31.98 2.01 21.49
CA GLY A 718 32.03 3.16 20.58
C GLY A 718 33.20 3.09 19.61
N LEU A 719 34.41 2.84 20.12
CA LEU A 719 35.64 2.67 19.34
C LEU A 719 35.56 1.48 18.38
N GLN A 720 35.03 0.34 18.82
CA GLN A 720 34.83 -0.82 17.94
C GLN A 720 33.88 -0.51 16.78
N ARG A 721 32.77 0.20 17.03
CA ARG A 721 31.85 0.65 15.96
C ARG A 721 32.52 1.64 15.00
N ALA A 722 33.30 2.59 15.51
CA ALA A 722 34.04 3.55 14.69
C ALA A 722 35.10 2.87 13.80
N GLN A 723 35.87 1.93 14.36
CA GLN A 723 36.87 1.14 13.62
C GLN A 723 36.22 0.30 12.51
N HIS A 724 35.09 -0.35 12.80
CA HIS A 724 34.34 -1.12 11.81
C HIS A 724 33.81 -0.23 10.68
N PHE A 725 33.19 0.91 11.02
CA PHE A 725 32.70 1.90 10.05
C PHE A 725 33.83 2.41 9.13
N TYR A 726 34.99 2.80 9.68
CA TYR A 726 36.09 3.28 8.86
C TYR A 726 36.71 2.17 8.00
N SER A 727 36.69 0.90 8.43
CA SER A 727 37.08 -0.23 7.58
C SER A 727 36.15 -0.41 6.38
N GLU A 728 34.83 -0.43 6.59
CA GLU A 728 33.85 -0.58 5.49
C GLU A 728 33.86 0.64 4.55
N MET A 729 34.00 1.85 5.12
CA MET A 729 34.15 3.08 4.35
C MET A 729 35.41 3.06 3.48
N LYS A 730 36.52 2.48 3.97
CA LYS A 730 37.76 2.31 3.21
C LYS A 730 37.59 1.38 2.01
N ASP A 731 36.91 0.24 2.19
CA ASP A 731 36.65 -0.70 1.09
C ASP A 731 35.71 -0.11 0.02
N THR A 732 34.63 0.56 0.45
CA THR A 732 33.67 1.22 -0.48
C THR A 732 34.31 2.39 -1.24
N VAL A 733 35.11 3.24 -0.57
CA VAL A 733 35.83 4.36 -1.22
C VAL A 733 36.95 3.84 -2.13
N SER A 734 37.62 2.75 -1.80
CA SER A 734 38.58 2.09 -2.70
C SER A 734 37.90 1.57 -3.98
N SER A 735 36.70 0.97 -3.85
CA SER A 735 35.90 0.57 -5.01
C SER A 735 35.42 1.77 -5.84
N LEU A 736 35.06 2.89 -5.20
CA LEU A 736 34.70 4.13 -5.88
C LEU A 736 35.89 4.72 -6.66
N GLN A 737 37.07 4.78 -6.04
CA GLN A 737 38.30 5.23 -6.69
C GLN A 737 38.61 4.38 -7.92
N LYS A 738 38.51 3.05 -7.81
CA LYS A 738 38.71 2.12 -8.94
C LYS A 738 37.71 2.35 -10.08
N ASN A 739 36.46 2.67 -9.76
CA ASN A 739 35.44 3.03 -10.74
C ASN A 739 35.75 4.37 -11.42
N VAL A 740 36.20 5.38 -10.67
CA VAL A 740 36.66 6.69 -11.18
C VAL A 740 37.86 6.52 -12.11
N GLU A 741 38.88 5.76 -11.70
CA GLU A 741 40.06 5.47 -12.51
C GLU A 741 39.71 4.73 -13.80
N THR A 742 38.83 3.73 -13.72
CA THR A 742 38.35 2.99 -14.89
C THR A 742 37.59 3.90 -15.86
N PHE A 743 36.71 4.77 -15.35
CA PHE A 743 36.01 5.78 -16.13
C PHE A 743 37.00 6.74 -16.83
N VAL A 744 37.89 7.36 -16.06
CA VAL A 744 38.86 8.35 -16.57
C VAL A 744 39.82 7.73 -17.60
N ASN A 745 40.24 6.48 -17.41
CA ASN A 745 41.11 5.78 -18.37
C ASN A 745 40.36 5.45 -19.67
N ASN A 746 39.12 4.97 -19.59
CA ASN A 746 38.27 4.74 -20.78
C ASN A 746 38.03 6.04 -21.57
N ARG A 747 37.76 7.14 -20.85
CA ARG A 747 37.56 8.49 -21.44
C ARG A 747 38.80 9.06 -22.11
N ARG A 748 39.99 8.85 -21.51
CA ARG A 748 41.28 9.21 -22.12
C ARG A 748 41.58 8.36 -23.36
N SER A 749 41.23 7.08 -23.36
CA SER A 749 41.36 6.21 -24.53
C SER A 749 40.43 6.65 -25.68
N GLU A 750 39.16 6.94 -25.38
CA GLU A 750 38.18 7.49 -26.33
C GLU A 750 38.69 8.81 -26.96
N GLY A 751 39.13 9.77 -26.12
CA GLY A 751 39.68 11.04 -26.58
C GLY A 751 40.97 10.88 -27.40
N GLY A 752 41.87 9.97 -27.00
CA GLY A 752 43.10 9.67 -27.74
C GLY A 752 42.84 9.06 -29.13
N GLN A 753 41.85 8.18 -29.24
CA GLN A 753 41.43 7.61 -30.52
C GLN A 753 40.78 8.65 -31.45
N LEU A 754 39.99 9.58 -30.89
CA LEU A 754 39.43 10.70 -31.64
C LEU A 754 40.52 11.66 -32.13
N LEU A 755 41.46 12.03 -31.25
CA LEU A 755 42.61 12.87 -31.60
C LEU A 755 43.43 12.27 -32.75
N ALA A 756 43.75 10.97 -32.69
CA ALA A 756 44.48 10.27 -33.74
C ALA A 756 43.75 10.27 -35.10
N ARG A 757 42.41 10.12 -35.10
CA ARG A 757 41.61 10.23 -36.34
C ARG A 757 41.63 11.64 -36.93
N ILE A 758 41.54 12.67 -36.09
CA ILE A 758 41.59 14.08 -36.52
C ILE A 758 42.95 14.42 -37.14
N GLU A 759 44.04 13.92 -36.56
CA GLU A 759 45.39 14.17 -37.04
C GLU A 759 45.71 13.37 -38.33
N GLN A 760 45.24 12.12 -38.44
CA GLN A 760 45.27 11.36 -39.70
C GLN A 760 44.46 12.03 -40.82
N GLY A 761 43.28 12.58 -40.52
CA GLY A 761 42.49 13.36 -41.48
C GLY A 761 43.23 14.59 -42.01
N LYS A 762 44.02 15.26 -41.16
CA LYS A 762 44.77 16.47 -41.53
C LYS A 762 46.05 16.18 -42.31
N SER A 763 46.76 15.09 -42.00
CA SER A 763 47.89 14.64 -42.84
C SER A 763 47.45 14.27 -44.27
N SER A 764 46.34 13.53 -44.39
CA SER A 764 45.78 13.08 -45.68
C SER A 764 45.38 14.23 -46.62
N GLY A 765 44.99 15.38 -46.06
CA GLY A 765 44.69 16.59 -46.84
C GLY A 765 45.93 17.27 -47.42
N ALA A 766 47.03 17.31 -46.65
CA ALA A 766 48.28 17.92 -47.10
C ALA A 766 48.92 17.16 -48.28
N ASP A 767 48.91 15.82 -48.23
CA ASP A 767 49.40 15.00 -49.33
C ASP A 767 48.56 15.21 -50.61
N GLN A 768 47.23 15.31 -50.50
CA GLN A 768 46.38 15.60 -51.66
C GLN A 768 46.65 16.99 -52.26
N GLU A 769 46.83 18.03 -51.44
CA GLU A 769 47.17 19.38 -51.93
C GLU A 769 48.53 19.38 -52.65
N GLN A 770 49.52 18.68 -52.10
CA GLN A 770 50.85 18.54 -52.70
C GLN A 770 50.82 17.73 -54.01
N GLN A 771 50.00 16.68 -54.09
CA GLN A 771 49.75 15.93 -55.33
C GLN A 771 49.12 16.83 -56.40
N ARG A 772 48.14 17.66 -56.01
CA ARG A 772 47.39 18.57 -56.88
C ARG A 772 48.26 19.68 -57.48
N LEU A 773 49.17 20.22 -56.67
CA LEU A 773 50.14 21.23 -57.12
C LEU A 773 51.12 20.65 -58.15
N LYS A 774 51.46 19.36 -58.02
CA LYS A 774 52.31 18.61 -58.96
C LYS A 774 51.61 18.40 -60.31
N ASP A 775 50.36 17.92 -60.29
CA ASP A 775 49.51 17.74 -61.49
C ASP A 775 49.26 19.08 -62.23
N LEU A 776 49.21 20.20 -61.50
CA LEU A 776 49.09 21.53 -62.07
C LEU A 776 50.37 22.00 -62.79
N MET A 777 51.56 21.68 -62.26
CA MET A 777 52.83 22.00 -62.91
C MET A 777 53.03 21.18 -64.20
N GLU A 778 52.66 19.90 -64.19
CA GLU A 778 52.80 19.00 -65.33
C GLU A 778 51.93 19.43 -66.53
N ARG A 779 50.78 20.06 -66.27
CA ARG A 779 49.88 20.61 -67.30
C ARG A 779 50.33 21.93 -67.95
N MET A 780 51.47 22.51 -67.55
CA MET A 780 52.01 23.75 -68.15
C MET A 780 53.19 23.51 -69.12
N SER A 781 53.36 22.29 -69.65
CA SER A 781 54.46 21.96 -70.58
C SER A 781 53.99 21.54 -71.98
N MET A 782 54.24 22.44 -72.94
CA MET A 782 54.31 22.25 -74.41
C MET A 782 53.04 22.12 -75.28
N GLU A 783 53.28 22.46 -76.54
CA GLU A 783 52.42 22.90 -77.65
C GLU A 783 52.80 22.09 -78.94
N PRO A 784 52.28 22.36 -80.17
CA PRO A 784 50.90 22.70 -80.59
C PRO A 784 50.43 22.05 -81.93
N SER A 785 49.14 22.29 -82.27
CA SER A 785 48.60 22.53 -83.64
C SER A 785 48.39 21.40 -84.69
N GLY A 786 47.30 21.54 -85.45
CA GLY A 786 46.94 20.72 -86.62
C GLY A 786 45.48 20.95 -87.08
N SER A 787 45.27 21.72 -88.16
CA SER A 787 43.96 22.22 -88.66
C SER A 787 43.55 21.53 -89.99
N PRO A 788 42.52 21.96 -90.79
CA PRO A 788 41.44 22.96 -90.62
C PRO A 788 40.03 22.52 -91.13
N VAL A 789 39.03 23.45 -91.18
CA VAL A 789 38.21 23.87 -92.37
C VAL A 789 36.86 24.54 -91.97
N SER A 790 36.62 25.77 -92.47
CA SER A 790 35.34 26.52 -92.78
C SER A 790 34.05 26.43 -91.93
N THR A 791 33.17 27.46 -91.79
CA THR A 791 33.18 28.93 -92.00
C THR A 791 31.87 29.53 -91.39
N GLY A 792 31.83 30.84 -91.07
CA GLY A 792 30.59 31.65 -91.26
C GLY A 792 29.81 32.24 -90.06
N SER A 793 30.24 33.40 -89.55
CA SER A 793 29.41 34.56 -89.12
C SER A 793 28.02 34.40 -88.45
N GLY A 794 27.99 34.48 -87.10
CA GLY A 794 27.43 35.61 -86.31
C GLY A 794 25.93 36.04 -86.34
N GLY A 795 25.33 36.24 -85.14
CA GLY A 795 24.50 37.44 -84.87
C GLY A 795 23.11 37.34 -84.22
N ARG A 796 23.05 37.46 -82.86
CA ARG A 796 22.02 38.16 -82.03
C ARG A 796 20.48 37.84 -82.10
N LYS A 797 19.88 37.85 -80.89
CA LYS A 797 18.47 38.17 -80.48
C LYS A 797 17.33 37.11 -80.56
N LYS A 798 16.91 36.69 -79.35
CA LYS A 798 15.53 36.66 -78.78
C LYS A 798 14.33 36.04 -79.56
N SER A 799 13.85 34.92 -78.99
CA SER A 799 12.49 34.64 -78.44
C SER A 799 11.27 34.16 -79.30
N VAL A 800 10.88 32.89 -79.07
CA VAL A 800 9.50 32.40 -78.70
C VAL A 800 8.41 32.35 -79.82
N PRO A 801 7.43 31.39 -79.89
CA PRO A 801 7.40 29.91 -79.76
C PRO A 801 6.60 29.24 -80.96
N PRO A 802 5.75 28.18 -80.77
CA PRO A 802 5.94 26.72 -80.90
C PRO A 802 5.31 26.16 -82.24
N PRO A 803 5.00 24.85 -82.51
CA PRO A 803 4.03 23.97 -81.79
C PRO A 803 4.27 22.41 -81.79
N LEU A 804 3.44 21.66 -81.03
CA LEU A 804 2.82 20.31 -81.29
C LEU A 804 3.67 19.07 -81.77
N SER A 805 3.37 17.79 -81.47
CA SER A 805 2.25 17.09 -80.76
C SER A 805 2.58 15.60 -80.40
N SER A 806 1.61 14.91 -79.76
CA SER A 806 1.52 13.47 -79.36
C SER A 806 2.36 13.01 -78.13
N THR A 807 1.92 12.32 -77.05
CA THR A 807 0.70 11.63 -76.49
C THR A 807 0.87 10.10 -76.36
N PRO A 808 0.23 9.38 -75.38
CA PRO A 808 -0.59 9.81 -74.21
C PRO A 808 -0.05 9.27 -72.84
N GLY A 809 -0.57 9.62 -71.65
CA GLY A 809 -1.49 10.72 -71.30
C GLY A 809 -2.13 10.63 -69.87
N TYR A 810 -2.05 11.74 -69.12
CA TYR A 810 -3.07 12.31 -68.19
C TYR A 810 -3.57 11.58 -66.91
N PRO A 811 -4.22 12.29 -65.93
CA PRO A 811 -4.23 13.75 -65.62
C PRO A 811 -4.15 14.16 -64.10
N SER A 812 -4.19 15.49 -63.88
CA SER A 812 -4.81 16.24 -62.73
C SER A 812 -3.99 16.63 -61.48
N THR A 813 -4.22 17.78 -60.80
CA THR A 813 -4.58 19.18 -61.25
C THR A 813 -4.46 20.26 -60.13
N SER A 814 -3.54 21.21 -60.30
CA SER A 814 -3.79 22.69 -60.24
C SER A 814 -4.07 23.42 -58.86
N PRO A 815 -4.22 24.78 -58.76
CA PRO A 815 -3.19 25.60 -58.05
C PRO A 815 -3.64 26.93 -57.33
N ALA A 816 -2.63 27.77 -56.96
CA ALA A 816 -2.58 29.27 -56.97
C ALA A 816 -2.98 30.14 -55.73
N GLY A 817 -2.21 31.23 -55.52
CA GLY A 817 -2.41 32.35 -54.56
C GLY A 817 -1.13 33.18 -54.31
N HIS A 818 -1.19 34.52 -54.15
CA HIS A 818 -0.01 35.44 -54.11
C HIS A 818 -0.22 36.74 -53.26
N MET A 819 0.88 37.51 -53.05
CA MET A 819 1.02 38.91 -52.51
C MET A 819 1.23 39.07 -50.97
N ALA A 820 2.02 40.03 -50.42
CA ALA A 820 3.09 40.92 -50.97
C ALA A 820 3.96 41.68 -49.91
N TYR A 821 5.26 41.90 -50.24
CA TYR A 821 6.18 43.05 -50.01
C TYR A 821 6.38 43.85 -48.66
N ASN A 822 7.58 43.67 -48.05
CA ASN A 822 8.69 44.64 -47.80
C ASN A 822 8.60 45.94 -46.89
N PRO A 823 9.73 46.63 -46.53
CA PRO A 823 9.91 47.29 -45.21
C PRO A 823 10.51 48.74 -45.16
N ALA A 824 10.63 49.33 -43.95
CA ALA A 824 11.46 50.49 -43.53
C ALA A 824 11.27 50.74 -41.99
N ALA A 825 12.02 51.55 -41.22
CA ALA A 825 13.42 52.02 -41.20
C ALA A 825 13.74 52.68 -39.80
N SER A 826 15.01 52.94 -39.48
CA SER A 826 15.54 53.48 -38.18
C SER A 826 15.58 55.04 -38.12
N PRO A 827 16.20 55.78 -37.13
CA PRO A 827 16.94 55.39 -35.90
C PRO A 827 16.54 56.23 -34.60
N PRO A 828 17.39 56.97 -33.81
CA PRO A 828 17.43 56.75 -32.34
C PRO A 828 17.49 57.98 -31.37
N VAL A 829 17.26 57.77 -30.06
CA VAL A 829 17.90 58.53 -28.95
C VAL A 829 18.12 57.62 -27.74
N THR A 830 19.26 57.74 -27.04
CA THR A 830 19.52 57.15 -25.71
C THR A 830 20.13 58.20 -24.78
N PRO A 831 19.95 58.10 -23.44
CA PRO A 831 21.16 57.92 -22.61
C PRO A 831 20.99 57.14 -21.28
N ARG A 832 21.97 56.26 -20.97
CA ARG A 832 22.50 55.88 -19.62
C ARG A 832 21.61 55.07 -18.64
N TYR A 833 22.10 54.11 -17.83
CA TYR A 833 23.32 53.25 -17.80
C TYR A 833 22.90 51.86 -17.19
N PRO A 834 23.64 50.75 -17.38
CA PRO A 834 23.32 49.36 -16.97
C PRO A 834 24.11 48.98 -15.67
N PRO A 835 24.25 47.70 -15.19
CA PRO A 835 23.99 46.36 -15.75
C PRO A 835 23.05 45.49 -14.87
N THR A 836 22.80 44.18 -15.08
CA THR A 836 23.49 43.13 -15.87
C THR A 836 22.50 42.14 -16.52
N THR A 837 23.01 41.10 -17.20
CA THR A 837 22.30 40.18 -18.11
C THR A 837 21.87 38.83 -17.50
N GLN A 838 20.86 38.20 -18.12
CA GLN A 838 20.43 36.82 -17.90
C GLN A 838 19.93 36.23 -19.24
N GLN A 839 19.92 34.88 -19.42
CA GLN A 839 19.27 34.13 -20.53
C GLN A 839 19.94 34.30 -21.93
N PRO A 840 19.54 33.58 -23.03
CA PRO A 840 18.50 32.53 -23.18
C PRO A 840 18.84 31.22 -23.99
N TYR A 841 18.09 30.14 -23.68
CA TYR A 841 17.43 29.11 -24.55
C TYR A 841 18.03 28.46 -25.84
N MET A 842 17.93 27.11 -25.87
CA MET A 842 17.48 26.16 -26.93
C MET A 842 18.22 25.90 -28.28
N SER A 843 18.83 24.70 -28.38
CA SER A 843 18.70 23.67 -29.48
C SER A 843 19.25 23.99 -30.91
N PRO A 844 19.28 23.05 -31.90
CA PRO A 844 19.08 21.58 -31.91
C PRO A 844 20.23 20.76 -32.61
N GLN A 845 20.08 19.41 -32.74
CA GLN A 845 20.55 18.46 -33.80
C GLN A 845 21.97 18.51 -34.47
N GLN A 846 22.59 17.46 -35.08
CA GLN A 846 22.52 15.98 -35.03
C GLN A 846 23.57 15.33 -36.00
N SER A 847 24.30 14.26 -35.62
CA SER A 847 25.13 13.33 -36.47
C SER A 847 26.36 13.93 -37.23
N TYR A 848 27.37 13.20 -37.78
CA TYR A 848 27.51 11.83 -38.34
C TYR A 848 28.96 11.23 -38.23
N SER A 849 29.12 9.90 -38.47
CA SER A 849 30.32 9.06 -38.86
C SER A 849 31.78 9.58 -38.73
N GLY A 850 32.82 8.81 -38.35
CA GLY A 850 33.03 7.35 -38.20
C GLY A 850 34.41 7.02 -37.51
N GLN A 851 35.21 5.98 -37.81
CA GLN A 851 35.11 4.79 -38.69
C GLN A 851 36.17 3.71 -38.23
N GLN A 852 36.60 2.76 -39.09
CA GLN A 852 37.51 1.61 -38.82
C GLN A 852 38.37 1.29 -40.08
N PRO A 853 39.46 0.47 -40.06
CA PRO A 853 39.32 -1.01 -40.14
C PRO A 853 40.49 -1.92 -39.60
N GLN A 854 40.18 -3.22 -39.40
CA GLN A 854 41.02 -4.43 -39.67
C GLN A 854 42.35 -4.70 -38.86
N SER A 855 42.83 -5.95 -38.64
CA SER A 855 42.35 -7.32 -38.99
C SER A 855 43.05 -8.47 -38.20
N PHE A 856 42.63 -9.73 -38.45
CA PHE A 856 43.30 -11.06 -38.22
C PHE A 856 43.56 -11.63 -36.81
N GLN A 857 42.58 -12.42 -36.32
CA GLN A 857 42.58 -13.89 -36.11
C GLN A 857 43.67 -14.68 -35.27
N PRO A 858 43.36 -15.93 -34.82
CA PRO A 858 44.02 -16.69 -33.71
C PRO A 858 45.04 -17.75 -34.25
N PRO A 859 45.44 -18.90 -33.59
CA PRO A 859 45.07 -19.58 -32.31
C PRO A 859 46.34 -20.16 -31.55
N PRO A 860 46.41 -21.36 -30.89
CA PRO A 860 45.45 -22.33 -30.34
C PRO A 860 45.75 -22.71 -28.84
N PRO A 861 45.69 -23.96 -28.27
CA PRO A 861 45.01 -24.17 -26.99
C PRO A 861 45.78 -24.99 -25.91
N ARG A 862 45.11 -25.35 -24.80
CA ARG A 862 45.37 -26.61 -24.08
C ARG A 862 44.06 -27.30 -23.69
N ARG A 863 43.99 -28.61 -23.97
CA ARG A 863 43.15 -29.61 -23.28
C ARG A 863 44.05 -30.36 -22.32
N GLU A 864 43.48 -30.92 -21.27
CA GLU A 864 43.84 -32.24 -20.74
C GLU A 864 42.56 -32.88 -20.16
N SER A 865 42.52 -34.21 -20.05
CA SER A 865 41.26 -34.98 -19.91
C SER A 865 41.50 -36.42 -19.47
N TYR A 866 40.45 -37.07 -18.94
CA TYR A 866 40.45 -38.43 -18.34
C TYR A 866 41.09 -38.47 -16.93
N GLN A 867 40.76 -39.43 -16.04
CA GLN A 867 40.24 -40.79 -16.28
C GLN A 867 39.09 -41.23 -15.35
N GLN A 868 38.89 -42.53 -15.17
CA GLN A 868 37.59 -43.19 -14.91
C GLN A 868 37.72 -44.33 -13.88
N GLN A 869 36.57 -44.85 -13.41
CA GLN A 869 36.30 -46.04 -12.54
C GLN A 869 35.87 -45.68 -11.10
N GLN A 870 34.99 -46.39 -10.37
CA GLN A 870 33.88 -47.34 -10.60
C GLN A 870 33.86 -48.37 -9.45
N TYR A 871 32.95 -48.24 -8.48
CA TYR A 871 32.38 -49.27 -7.58
C TYR A 871 31.28 -48.60 -6.71
N GLY A 872 30.17 -49.23 -6.31
CA GLY A 872 29.67 -50.55 -6.74
C GLY A 872 28.63 -51.27 -5.83
N HIS A 873 27.50 -50.64 -5.44
CA HIS A 873 26.31 -51.29 -4.80
C HIS A 873 26.54 -51.95 -3.40
N GLN A 874 25.58 -52.41 -2.57
CA GLN A 874 24.08 -52.52 -2.50
C GLN A 874 23.69 -52.69 -0.99
N PRO A 875 22.50 -53.19 -0.52
CA PRO A 875 21.06 -53.05 -0.88
C PRO A 875 20.21 -52.43 0.30
N GLN A 876 18.97 -51.91 0.14
CA GLN A 876 17.60 -52.53 0.21
C GLN A 876 17.31 -53.39 1.48
N SER A 877 16.10 -53.53 2.06
CA SER A 877 14.68 -53.20 1.75
C SER A 877 13.88 -53.18 3.08
N SER A 878 12.80 -52.43 3.35
CA SER A 878 11.41 -52.37 2.81
C SER A 878 10.51 -53.61 3.03
N GLN A 879 9.17 -53.42 3.06
CA GLN A 879 8.06 -54.38 3.34
C GLN A 879 7.75 -54.66 4.84
N SER A 880 6.52 -54.96 5.30
CA SER A 880 5.14 -54.95 4.72
C SER A 880 4.10 -54.83 5.88
N TYR A 881 2.99 -54.09 5.79
CA TYR A 881 1.67 -54.34 5.14
C TYR A 881 0.68 -55.26 5.92
N ASN A 882 -0.63 -54.94 5.84
CA ASN A 882 -1.86 -55.69 6.24
C ASN A 882 -2.53 -55.39 7.63
N PRO A 883 -3.84 -55.71 7.86
CA PRO A 883 -4.80 -54.65 8.26
C PRO A 883 -5.88 -55.02 9.31
N ALA A 884 -6.81 -54.08 9.54
CA ALA A 884 -8.23 -54.22 9.93
C ALA A 884 -8.62 -54.85 11.29
N GLN A 885 -9.35 -54.06 12.10
CA GLN A 885 -10.43 -54.52 12.98
C GLN A 885 -11.50 -53.42 13.17
N HIS A 886 -12.74 -53.79 13.54
CA HIS A 886 -13.91 -52.91 13.67
C HIS A 886 -14.59 -53.07 15.04
N GLN A 887 -15.18 -51.98 15.59
CA GLN A 887 -16.40 -51.90 16.45
C GLN A 887 -16.47 -50.51 17.15
N TYR A 888 -17.61 -49.92 17.58
CA TYR A 888 -19.02 -49.99 17.11
C TYR A 888 -19.87 -48.83 17.72
N ASN A 889 -20.56 -48.03 16.89
CA ASN A 889 -21.75 -47.16 17.15
C ASN A 889 -21.82 -46.08 18.29
N PRO A 890 -22.80 -45.13 18.20
CA PRO A 890 -23.05 -44.03 19.17
C PRO A 890 -24.41 -44.16 19.92
N VAL A 891 -24.81 -43.15 20.73
CA VAL A 891 -26.19 -42.57 20.90
C VAL A 891 -26.31 -41.61 22.12
N SER A 892 -27.30 -40.69 22.10
CA SER A 892 -27.69 -39.70 23.15
C SER A 892 -29.13 -40.01 23.68
N PRO A 893 -30.10 -39.10 24.05
CA PRO A 893 -30.18 -37.63 24.21
C PRO A 893 -30.06 -37.21 25.70
N PRO A 894 -31.07 -36.95 26.59
CA PRO A 894 -32.55 -36.79 26.48
C PRO A 894 -33.17 -35.48 27.06
N ALA A 895 -34.11 -34.84 26.35
CA ALA A 895 -35.19 -34.01 26.93
C ALA A 895 -36.42 -33.90 25.97
N HIS A 896 -37.60 -33.63 26.52
CA HIS A 896 -38.99 -33.76 25.97
C HIS A 896 -39.47 -32.57 25.07
N GLN A 897 -40.59 -32.58 24.31
CA GLN A 897 -41.60 -33.57 23.82
C GLN A 897 -42.51 -32.95 22.68
N GLN A 898 -43.00 -33.78 21.73
CA GLN A 898 -44.31 -33.78 21.00
C GLN A 898 -44.93 -32.49 20.30
N PHE A 899 -45.95 -32.55 19.41
CA PHE A 899 -46.13 -33.24 18.10
C PHE A 899 -47.36 -32.66 17.29
N PHE A 900 -47.23 -32.41 15.96
CA PHE A 900 -48.25 -32.35 14.85
C PHE A 900 -49.55 -31.46 14.86
N SER A 901 -49.65 -30.52 13.89
CA SER A 901 -50.62 -30.42 12.73
C SER A 901 -52.18 -30.42 12.87
N PRO A 902 -53.01 -29.94 11.87
CA PRO A 902 -52.85 -28.93 10.78
C PRO A 902 -54.07 -27.89 10.62
N PRO A 903 -54.83 -27.65 9.49
CA PRO A 903 -55.37 -26.30 9.08
C PRO A 903 -56.94 -26.28 8.89
N PRO A 904 -57.69 -25.57 7.96
CA PRO A 904 -57.41 -24.51 6.94
C PRO A 904 -58.52 -23.41 6.65
N ALA A 905 -58.23 -22.51 5.67
CA ALA A 905 -59.12 -21.94 4.61
C ALA A 905 -59.99 -20.64 4.75
N GLN A 906 -60.31 -20.05 3.56
CA GLN A 906 -61.27 -18.96 3.20
C GLN A 906 -60.90 -17.48 3.53
N HIS A 907 -61.28 -16.42 2.78
CA HIS A 907 -61.77 -16.25 1.38
C HIS A 907 -61.74 -14.75 0.94
N GLN A 908 -61.40 -14.45 -0.34
CA GLN A 908 -61.96 -13.36 -1.22
C GLN A 908 -61.78 -11.86 -0.77
N GLN A 909 -61.93 -10.77 -1.57
CA GLN A 909 -62.34 -10.52 -2.98
C GLN A 909 -61.89 -9.10 -3.47
N HIS A 910 -62.00 -8.83 -4.79
CA HIS A 910 -62.19 -7.52 -5.48
C HIS A 910 -61.05 -6.51 -5.83
N GLN A 911 -61.21 -5.97 -7.05
CA GLN A 911 -60.68 -4.79 -7.78
C GLN A 911 -61.95 -3.95 -8.19
N PRO A 912 -61.95 -2.69 -8.74
CA PRO A 912 -61.17 -2.29 -9.94
C PRO A 912 -60.94 -0.77 -10.31
N TRP A 913 -60.31 -0.57 -11.49
CA TRP A 913 -60.44 0.54 -12.48
C TRP A 913 -59.91 1.98 -12.21
N GLY A 914 -59.11 2.53 -13.16
CA GLY A 914 -58.87 3.98 -13.32
C GLY A 914 -57.59 4.41 -14.10
N GLN A 915 -57.74 4.83 -15.38
CA GLN A 915 -56.75 5.50 -16.28
C GLN A 915 -57.52 6.18 -17.46
N PRO A 916 -56.96 7.01 -18.37
CA PRO A 916 -55.61 7.62 -18.53
C PRO A 916 -55.72 9.20 -18.55
N PRO A 917 -54.89 10.06 -19.21
CA PRO A 917 -53.59 9.89 -19.91
C PRO A 917 -52.45 10.93 -19.64
N GLN A 918 -51.22 10.55 -20.02
CA GLN A 918 -50.07 11.30 -20.61
C GLN A 918 -49.85 12.82 -20.31
N GLN A 919 -48.63 13.32 -20.05
CA GLN A 919 -47.41 13.21 -20.90
C GLN A 919 -46.05 13.19 -20.14
N SER A 920 -44.97 12.91 -20.89
CA SER A 920 -43.51 12.84 -20.59
C SER A 920 -42.92 13.82 -19.56
N GLN A 921 -41.81 13.54 -18.85
CA GLN A 921 -40.47 13.10 -19.35
C GLN A 921 -39.64 12.20 -18.39
N GLN A 922 -38.37 11.97 -18.77
CA GLN A 922 -37.26 11.17 -18.19
C GLN A 922 -36.95 11.53 -16.70
N GLN A 923 -36.14 10.80 -15.90
CA GLN A 923 -35.00 9.92 -16.23
C GLN A 923 -34.64 8.90 -15.11
N ASN A 924 -33.99 7.79 -15.49
CA ASN A 924 -33.18 6.79 -14.74
C ASN A 924 -33.43 6.48 -13.24
N GLN A 925 -33.62 5.19 -12.97
CA GLN A 925 -33.36 4.52 -11.68
C GLN A 925 -31.88 4.11 -11.53
N TRP A 926 -31.41 4.01 -10.30
CA TRP A 926 -30.73 2.80 -9.78
C TRP A 926 -31.12 2.63 -8.31
N GLY A 927 -31.85 1.55 -7.99
CA GLY A 927 -32.36 1.27 -6.65
C GLY A 927 -31.64 0.10 -5.97
N GLN A 928 -31.58 0.13 -4.63
CA GLN A 928 -31.07 -0.99 -3.83
C GLN A 928 -32.06 -2.16 -3.78
N ASN A 929 -31.54 -3.38 -3.60
CA ASN A 929 -32.30 -4.44 -2.95
C ASN A 929 -32.13 -4.31 -1.43
N VAL A 930 -33.22 -4.07 -0.70
CA VAL A 930 -33.29 -4.17 0.76
C VAL A 930 -34.37 -5.22 1.11
N PRO A 931 -34.13 -6.16 2.04
CA PRO A 931 -35.14 -7.16 2.42
C PRO A 931 -36.42 -6.55 3.02
N GLN A 932 -37.53 -7.30 2.98
CA GLN A 932 -38.79 -6.85 3.57
C GLN A 932 -38.70 -6.66 5.10
N GLY A 933 -39.31 -5.58 5.59
CA GLY A 933 -39.45 -5.27 7.02
C GLY A 933 -39.30 -3.79 7.36
N TYR A 934 -38.68 -3.00 6.48
CA TYR A 934 -38.41 -1.58 6.76
C TYR A 934 -39.60 -0.66 6.48
N VAL A 935 -39.92 0.23 7.43
CA VAL A 935 -40.93 1.29 7.30
C VAL A 935 -40.24 2.64 7.50
N PRO A 936 -40.25 3.55 6.50
CA PRO A 936 -39.63 4.86 6.64
C PRO A 936 -40.50 5.85 7.45
N PRO A 937 -39.89 6.80 8.18
CA PRO A 937 -40.61 7.87 8.88
C PRO A 937 -41.17 8.95 7.91
N PRO A 938 -42.15 9.76 8.35
CA PRO A 938 -42.74 10.83 7.52
C PRO A 938 -41.77 12.02 7.31
N PRO A 939 -41.96 12.81 6.24
CA PRO A 939 -41.11 13.96 5.92
C PRO A 939 -41.38 15.17 6.83
N PRO A 940 -40.39 16.08 7.01
CA PRO A 940 -40.53 17.28 7.84
C PRO A 940 -41.40 18.37 7.17
N PRO A 941 -41.93 19.35 7.95
CA PRO A 941 -42.66 20.49 7.41
C PRO A 941 -41.77 21.44 6.58
N GLY A 942 -42.39 22.13 5.61
CA GLY A 942 -41.74 23.21 4.87
C GLY A 942 -41.56 24.50 5.69
N PRO A 943 -40.70 25.44 5.24
CA PRO A 943 -40.33 26.62 6.01
C PRO A 943 -41.45 27.68 6.09
N PRO A 944 -41.67 28.32 7.25
CA PRO A 944 -42.49 29.53 7.37
C PRO A 944 -41.75 30.77 6.83
N PRO A 945 -42.47 31.87 6.50
CA PRO A 945 -41.89 33.04 5.85
C PRO A 945 -41.07 33.94 6.79
N GLN A 946 -40.17 34.73 6.18
CA GLN A 946 -39.31 35.71 6.87
C GLN A 946 -40.13 36.84 7.52
N GLN A 947 -39.79 37.20 8.76
CA GLN A 947 -40.16 38.46 9.42
C GLN A 947 -38.99 38.99 10.27
N ASP A 948 -38.95 40.30 10.47
CA ASP A 948 -37.84 41.02 11.11
C ASP A 948 -37.62 40.65 12.59
N TYR A 949 -36.34 40.56 12.97
CA TYR A 949 -35.89 40.57 14.37
C TYR A 949 -35.02 41.80 14.66
N SER A 950 -35.58 42.98 14.38
CA SER A 950 -35.15 44.20 15.07
C SER A 950 -35.98 44.36 16.36
N HIS A 951 -35.33 44.79 17.44
CA HIS A 951 -35.85 44.80 18.82
C HIS A 951 -36.02 43.40 19.46
N PHE A 952 -35.06 42.99 20.27
CA PHE A 952 -35.24 43.05 21.74
C PHE A 952 -33.88 43.14 22.45
N SER A 953 -33.82 43.97 23.50
CA SER A 953 -32.67 44.12 24.38
C SER A 953 -33.17 44.24 25.82
N GLN A 954 -32.40 43.70 26.77
CA GLN A 954 -32.69 43.64 28.22
C GLN A 954 -33.90 42.77 28.62
N GLY A 955 -33.66 41.65 29.31
CA GLY A 955 -34.70 40.83 29.93
C GLY A 955 -34.19 39.46 30.39
N ALA A 956 -34.42 39.11 31.66
CA ALA A 956 -33.89 37.92 32.33
C ALA A 956 -34.26 36.57 31.66
N TYR A 957 -33.32 35.60 31.70
CA TYR A 957 -33.54 34.23 31.23
C TYR A 957 -34.59 33.48 32.07
N PRO A 958 -35.66 32.91 31.46
CA PRO A 958 -36.60 32.03 32.15
C PRO A 958 -36.09 30.59 32.22
N GLY A 959 -36.30 29.90 33.34
CA GLY A 959 -35.71 28.59 33.61
C GLY A 959 -36.61 27.39 33.31
N GLY A 960 -36.06 26.39 32.62
CA GLY A 960 -36.50 24.99 32.77
C GLY A 960 -35.90 24.35 34.04
N PRO A 961 -36.41 23.18 34.49
CA PRO A 961 -35.97 22.52 35.72
C PRO A 961 -34.57 21.89 35.57
N GLY A 962 -33.51 22.68 35.76
CA GLY A 962 -32.12 22.18 35.74
C GLY A 962 -31.01 23.23 35.90
N GLY A 963 -31.31 24.51 35.70
CA GLY A 963 -30.28 25.57 35.60
C GLY A 963 -29.48 25.49 34.28
N HIS A 964 -28.50 26.37 34.12
CA HIS A 964 -27.64 26.42 32.93
C HIS A 964 -26.53 25.37 33.04
N VAL A 965 -26.53 24.38 32.15
CA VAL A 965 -25.65 23.20 32.22
C VAL A 965 -24.34 23.46 31.48
N VAL A 966 -23.20 23.33 32.16
CA VAL A 966 -21.87 23.63 31.60
C VAL A 966 -20.96 22.40 31.70
N LEU A 967 -20.54 21.81 30.58
CA LEU A 967 -19.56 20.72 30.55
C LEU A 967 -18.14 21.26 30.32
N ILE A 968 -17.22 20.93 31.24
CA ILE A 968 -15.83 21.41 31.20
C ILE A 968 -14.87 20.22 31.17
N THR A 969 -14.24 20.01 30.01
CA THR A 969 -13.21 18.98 29.83
C THR A 969 -11.96 19.32 30.65
N GLY A 970 -11.43 18.37 31.43
CA GLY A 970 -10.26 18.61 32.30
C GLY A 970 -10.51 19.59 33.45
N GLY A 971 -11.77 19.78 33.87
CA GLY A 971 -12.19 20.81 34.83
C GLY A 971 -11.65 20.66 36.26
N ASN A 972 -10.89 19.61 36.58
CA ASN A 972 -10.39 19.35 37.93
C ASN A 972 -8.98 19.91 38.20
N THR A 973 -8.32 20.55 37.23
CA THR A 973 -6.97 21.13 37.38
C THR A 973 -6.75 22.36 36.50
N GLY A 974 -5.84 23.25 36.91
CA GLY A 974 -5.36 24.36 36.09
C GLY A 974 -6.46 25.35 35.72
N LEU A 975 -6.45 25.83 34.48
CA LEU A 975 -7.43 26.80 33.99
C LEU A 975 -8.88 26.30 34.13
N GLY A 976 -9.14 25.02 33.82
CA GLY A 976 -10.46 24.41 33.94
C GLY A 976 -10.99 24.43 35.37
N TYR A 977 -10.12 24.22 36.37
CA TYR A 977 -10.50 24.35 37.79
C TYR A 977 -10.86 25.79 38.15
N GLU A 978 -10.09 26.78 37.68
CA GLU A 978 -10.42 28.19 37.90
C GLU A 978 -11.68 28.64 37.13
N THR A 979 -12.00 28.03 35.98
CA THR A 979 -13.30 28.22 35.31
C THR A 979 -14.45 27.64 36.15
N VAL A 980 -14.32 26.42 36.66
CA VAL A 980 -15.32 25.83 37.58
C VAL A 980 -15.47 26.71 38.82
N LYS A 981 -14.37 27.14 39.44
CA LYS A 981 -14.34 28.03 40.62
C LYS A 981 -15.00 29.39 40.33
N GLY A 982 -14.72 29.98 39.17
CA GLY A 982 -15.34 31.23 38.72
C GLY A 982 -16.85 31.12 38.56
N LEU A 983 -17.34 30.07 37.88
CA LEU A 983 -18.77 29.78 37.69
C LEU A 983 -19.47 29.41 39.01
N TYR A 984 -18.82 28.62 39.86
CA TYR A 984 -19.31 28.28 41.20
C TYR A 984 -19.35 29.50 42.13
N GLY A 985 -18.49 30.49 41.90
CA GLY A 985 -18.54 31.84 42.51
C GLY A 985 -19.47 32.84 41.81
N SER A 986 -20.40 32.40 40.95
CA SER A 986 -21.35 33.31 40.28
C SER A 986 -22.60 33.59 41.14
N PRO A 987 -23.21 34.79 41.05
CA PRO A 987 -24.57 35.02 41.53
C PRO A 987 -25.64 34.28 40.70
N GLU A 988 -25.30 33.82 39.49
CA GLU A 988 -26.10 32.94 38.65
C GLU A 988 -25.93 31.46 39.06
N ALA A 989 -26.93 30.62 38.78
CA ALA A 989 -26.96 29.22 39.19
C ALA A 989 -26.70 28.28 38.01
N TYR A 990 -25.51 27.66 38.00
CA TYR A 990 -25.08 26.71 36.98
C TYR A 990 -25.14 25.26 37.49
N THR A 991 -25.35 24.32 36.58
CA THR A 991 -25.09 22.89 36.80
C THR A 991 -23.79 22.55 36.07
N ILE A 992 -22.68 22.55 36.81
CA ILE A 992 -21.33 22.43 36.26
C ILE A 992 -20.91 20.96 36.26
N LEU A 993 -20.59 20.43 35.09
CA LEU A 993 -20.14 19.07 34.86
C LEU A 993 -18.61 19.08 34.73
N MET A 994 -17.92 18.67 35.80
CA MET A 994 -16.46 18.64 35.87
C MET A 994 -15.95 17.35 35.25
N GLY A 995 -15.63 17.39 33.95
CA GLY A 995 -15.05 16.26 33.21
C GLY A 995 -13.60 16.01 33.65
N SER A 996 -13.28 14.77 34.02
CA SER A 996 -11.92 14.36 34.40
C SER A 996 -11.62 12.90 34.08
N ARG A 997 -10.36 12.63 33.72
CA ARG A 997 -9.79 11.28 33.55
C ARG A 997 -9.78 10.43 34.82
N CYS A 998 -9.99 11.04 35.99
CA CYS A 998 -9.96 10.36 37.27
C CYS A 998 -11.05 10.92 38.18
N LEU A 999 -12.14 10.16 38.34
CA LEU A 999 -13.33 10.56 39.08
C LEU A 999 -13.00 10.98 40.53
N GLU A 1000 -12.06 10.33 41.20
CA GLU A 1000 -11.63 10.68 42.57
C GLU A 1000 -10.91 12.04 42.64
N LYS A 1001 -10.14 12.42 41.60
CA LYS A 1001 -9.52 13.75 41.52
C LYS A 1001 -10.58 14.84 41.28
N ALA A 1002 -11.64 14.54 40.51
CA ALA A 1002 -12.79 15.43 40.38
C ALA A 1002 -13.56 15.57 41.70
N LYS A 1003 -13.92 14.46 42.37
CA LYS A 1003 -14.56 14.47 43.71
C LYS A 1003 -13.76 15.27 44.73
N THR A 1004 -12.44 15.11 44.76
CA THR A 1004 -11.53 15.87 45.64
C THR A 1004 -11.59 17.37 45.32
N ALA A 1005 -11.45 17.75 44.05
CA ALA A 1005 -11.53 19.14 43.60
C ALA A 1005 -12.89 19.79 43.92
N ILE A 1006 -13.99 19.07 43.73
CA ILE A 1006 -15.35 19.50 44.08
C ILE A 1006 -15.48 19.73 45.59
N SER A 1007 -14.94 18.81 46.40
CA SER A 1007 -14.98 18.92 47.87
C SER A 1007 -14.25 20.19 48.34
N THR A 1008 -13.07 20.48 47.78
CA THR A 1008 -12.33 21.73 48.05
C THR A 1008 -13.18 22.96 47.73
N LEU A 1009 -13.76 23.03 46.52
CA LEU A 1009 -14.61 24.17 46.11
C LEU A 1009 -15.85 24.34 47.00
N GLN A 1010 -16.47 23.24 47.42
CA GLN A 1010 -17.60 23.26 48.36
C GLN A 1010 -17.21 23.78 49.75
N THR A 1011 -15.98 23.50 50.23
CA THR A 1011 -15.46 24.08 51.47
C THR A 1011 -15.02 25.54 51.32
N GLU A 1012 -14.49 25.95 50.16
CA GLU A 1012 -14.09 27.34 49.89
C GLU A 1012 -15.30 28.28 49.69
N ASN A 1013 -16.41 27.78 49.14
CA ASN A 1013 -17.62 28.56 48.89
C ASN A 1013 -18.90 27.73 49.12
N SER A 1014 -19.24 27.55 50.40
CA SER A 1014 -20.46 26.85 50.84
C SER A 1014 -21.76 27.61 50.57
N SER A 1015 -21.69 28.89 50.16
CA SER A 1015 -22.83 29.76 49.87
C SER A 1015 -23.20 29.83 48.38
N SER A 1016 -22.59 28.99 47.53
CA SER A 1016 -22.91 28.94 46.10
C SER A 1016 -24.35 28.48 45.82
N LYS A 1017 -24.96 29.05 44.76
CA LYS A 1017 -26.22 28.58 44.18
C LYS A 1017 -26.00 27.49 43.11
N SER A 1018 -24.77 27.33 42.64
CA SER A 1018 -24.42 26.40 41.57
C SER A 1018 -24.20 24.99 42.13
N LYS A 1019 -24.42 23.97 41.29
CA LYS A 1019 -24.12 22.57 41.59
C LYS A 1019 -22.92 22.13 40.77
N ILE A 1020 -22.07 21.27 41.33
CA ILE A 1020 -21.00 20.61 40.58
C ILE A 1020 -21.21 19.10 40.64
N ALA A 1021 -21.16 18.44 39.48
CA ALA A 1021 -21.12 16.99 39.36
C ALA A 1021 -19.79 16.57 38.71
N PRO A 1022 -19.10 15.54 39.22
CA PRO A 1022 -17.99 14.93 38.50
C PRO A 1022 -18.55 14.09 37.34
N ILE A 1023 -17.86 14.10 36.20
CA ILE A 1023 -18.08 13.20 35.06
C ILE A 1023 -16.73 12.55 34.74
N GLN A 1024 -16.69 11.23 34.55
CA GLN A 1024 -15.48 10.58 34.08
C GLN A 1024 -15.35 10.78 32.57
N LEU A 1025 -14.31 11.49 32.15
CA LEU A 1025 -14.06 11.84 30.76
C LEU A 1025 -12.56 11.95 30.51
N ASP A 1026 -11.99 10.91 29.91
CA ASP A 1026 -10.77 11.05 29.11
C ASP A 1026 -11.14 11.35 27.66
N ILE A 1027 -10.45 12.32 27.07
CA ILE A 1027 -10.71 12.75 25.69
C ILE A 1027 -9.86 11.95 24.69
N GLU A 1028 -8.91 11.14 25.16
CA GLU A 1028 -8.09 10.25 24.33
C GLU A 1028 -8.62 8.80 24.31
N ASP A 1029 -9.81 8.56 24.85
CA ASP A 1029 -10.48 7.26 24.90
C ASP A 1029 -11.93 7.39 24.43
N ASP A 1030 -12.22 6.92 23.21
CA ASP A 1030 -13.53 7.01 22.57
C ASP A 1030 -14.64 6.35 23.42
N GLN A 1031 -14.33 5.29 24.20
CA GLN A 1031 -15.31 4.68 25.09
C GLN A 1031 -15.59 5.59 26.29
N SER A 1032 -14.57 6.25 26.86
CA SER A 1032 -14.80 7.24 27.92
C SER A 1032 -15.56 8.48 27.43
N ILE A 1033 -15.46 8.84 26.15
CA ILE A 1033 -16.30 9.89 25.54
C ILE A 1033 -17.74 9.41 25.41
N GLN A 1034 -17.97 8.19 24.90
CA GLN A 1034 -19.30 7.62 24.69
C GLN A 1034 -20.05 7.37 26.01
N ASP A 1035 -19.35 6.89 27.04
CA ASP A 1035 -19.88 6.67 28.38
C ASP A 1035 -20.26 8.01 29.02
N ALA A 1036 -19.40 9.03 28.91
CA ALA A 1036 -19.68 10.38 29.41
C ALA A 1036 -20.87 11.03 28.67
N PHE A 1037 -20.96 10.85 27.35
CA PHE A 1037 -22.11 11.34 26.56
C PHE A 1037 -23.41 10.70 27.04
N THR A 1038 -23.40 9.37 27.23
CA THR A 1038 -24.56 8.61 27.71
C THR A 1038 -24.94 9.05 29.13
N GLU A 1039 -23.97 9.17 30.04
CA GLU A 1039 -24.20 9.67 31.40
C GLU A 1039 -24.81 11.08 31.39
N VAL A 1040 -24.30 12.00 30.57
CA VAL A 1040 -24.80 13.39 30.54
C VAL A 1040 -26.18 13.47 29.87
N LYS A 1041 -26.42 12.68 28.82
CA LYS A 1041 -27.71 12.54 28.16
C LYS A 1041 -28.79 12.02 29.11
N ASP A 1042 -28.52 10.93 29.81
CA ASP A 1042 -29.51 10.28 30.68
C ASP A 1042 -29.76 11.07 31.98
N ARG A 1043 -28.75 11.81 32.49
CA ARG A 1043 -28.87 12.61 33.72
C ARG A 1043 -29.38 14.04 33.51
N PHE A 1044 -29.14 14.66 32.36
CA PHE A 1044 -29.40 16.09 32.13
C PHE A 1044 -30.12 16.41 30.80
N GLY A 1045 -30.16 15.49 29.83
CA GLY A 1045 -30.85 15.62 28.55
C GLY A 1045 -30.25 16.60 27.53
N ARG A 1046 -29.43 17.56 27.99
CA ARG A 1046 -28.76 18.59 27.17
C ARG A 1046 -27.52 19.14 27.89
N ILE A 1047 -26.72 19.94 27.17
CA ILE A 1047 -25.76 20.88 27.75
C ILE A 1047 -26.01 22.27 27.14
N ASP A 1048 -25.90 23.33 27.94
CA ASP A 1048 -26.09 24.71 27.47
C ASP A 1048 -24.75 25.37 27.08
N THR A 1049 -23.64 24.90 27.66
CA THR A 1049 -22.27 25.29 27.27
C THR A 1049 -21.35 24.07 27.22
N LEU A 1050 -20.59 23.89 26.14
CA LEU A 1050 -19.44 22.99 26.06
C LEU A 1050 -18.13 23.79 26.13
N ILE A 1051 -17.22 23.40 27.02
CA ILE A 1051 -15.86 23.97 27.12
C ILE A 1051 -14.80 22.90 26.86
N ASN A 1052 -14.17 23.02 25.69
CA ASN A 1052 -12.99 22.29 25.27
C ASN A 1052 -11.73 22.94 25.87
N ASN A 1053 -11.52 22.69 27.16
CA ASN A 1053 -10.39 23.16 27.97
C ASN A 1053 -9.25 22.12 28.09
N ALA A 1054 -9.56 20.83 28.01
CA ALA A 1054 -8.53 19.78 28.09
C ALA A 1054 -7.49 19.96 26.98
N GLY A 1055 -6.21 19.91 27.36
CA GLY A 1055 -5.10 20.24 26.47
C GLY A 1055 -3.75 20.24 27.15
N GLY A 1056 -2.68 20.23 26.37
CA GLY A 1056 -1.31 20.22 26.88
C GLY A 1056 -0.26 20.58 25.82
N SER A 1057 0.90 21.09 26.27
CA SER A 1057 2.13 21.14 25.46
C SER A 1057 2.96 19.90 25.78
N PHE A 1058 3.43 19.21 24.74
CA PHE A 1058 4.29 18.03 24.86
C PHE A 1058 5.71 18.28 24.32
N ASP A 1059 6.02 19.54 23.97
CA ASP A 1059 7.33 20.02 23.55
C ASP A 1059 8.44 19.79 24.59
N GLY A 1060 8.08 19.51 25.85
CA GLY A 1060 9.01 19.07 26.88
C GLY A 1060 9.73 17.75 26.55
N LEU A 1061 9.14 16.89 25.71
CA LEU A 1061 9.82 15.69 25.19
C LEU A 1061 11.03 16.07 24.32
N MET A 1062 10.87 17.10 23.46
CA MET A 1062 11.93 17.60 22.59
C MET A 1062 13.08 18.31 23.32
N ARG A 1063 12.90 18.65 24.61
CA ARG A 1063 13.84 19.45 25.41
C ARG A 1063 15.06 18.65 25.88
N ASN A 1064 14.88 17.37 26.17
CA ASN A 1064 15.93 16.49 26.68
C ASN A 1064 16.38 15.47 25.62
N ASP A 1065 15.51 15.11 24.68
CA ASP A 1065 15.86 14.35 23.48
C ASP A 1065 15.42 15.14 22.24
N SER A 1066 16.35 15.44 21.33
CA SER A 1066 16.06 16.09 20.04
C SER A 1066 16.02 15.10 18.87
N SER A 1067 15.91 13.79 19.15
CA SER A 1067 15.78 12.76 18.12
C SER A 1067 14.51 12.95 17.26
N PRO A 1068 14.50 12.41 16.02
CA PRO A 1068 13.29 12.30 15.21
C PRO A 1068 12.14 11.56 15.91
N SER A 1069 12.43 10.72 16.92
CA SER A 1069 11.43 10.01 17.71
C SER A 1069 10.74 10.95 18.71
N ALA A 1070 11.50 11.65 19.55
CA ALA A 1070 10.94 12.61 20.51
C ALA A 1070 10.22 13.79 19.83
N ILE A 1071 10.72 14.25 18.69
CA ILE A 1071 10.02 15.23 17.84
C ILE A 1071 8.67 14.66 17.40
N ARG A 1072 8.63 13.46 16.80
CA ARG A 1072 7.38 12.84 16.33
C ARG A 1072 6.40 12.57 17.49
N ALA A 1073 6.89 12.14 18.65
CA ALA A 1073 6.08 11.92 19.84
C ALA A 1073 5.45 13.21 20.36
N ALA A 1074 6.22 14.31 20.44
CA ALA A 1074 5.71 15.62 20.87
C ALA A 1074 4.64 16.17 19.93
N TRP A 1075 4.84 16.05 18.62
CA TRP A 1075 3.87 16.46 17.60
C TRP A 1075 2.61 15.59 17.63
N ASN A 1076 2.75 14.27 17.55
CA ASN A 1076 1.62 13.34 17.59
C ASN A 1076 0.78 13.53 18.86
N LYS A 1077 1.40 13.64 20.04
CA LYS A 1077 0.67 13.82 21.30
C LYS A 1077 -0.02 15.19 21.40
N SER A 1078 0.62 16.24 20.88
CA SER A 1078 0.01 17.59 20.84
C SER A 1078 -1.20 17.64 19.91
N TYR A 1079 -1.14 16.98 18.74
CA TYR A 1079 -2.29 16.90 17.82
C TYR A 1079 -3.39 15.96 18.35
N SER A 1080 -3.03 14.79 18.92
CA SER A 1080 -3.95 13.86 19.57
C SER A 1080 -4.83 14.59 20.59
N VAL A 1081 -4.21 15.13 21.64
CA VAL A 1081 -4.92 15.76 22.76
C VAL A 1081 -5.63 17.05 22.35
N ASN A 1082 -4.93 17.97 21.66
CA ASN A 1082 -5.48 19.33 21.47
C ASN A 1082 -6.44 19.45 20.27
N VAL A 1083 -6.37 18.54 19.30
CA VAL A 1083 -7.03 18.68 17.98
C VAL A 1083 -8.02 17.53 17.74
N THR A 1084 -7.54 16.30 17.60
CA THR A 1084 -8.42 15.17 17.20
C THR A 1084 -9.36 14.76 18.32
N SER A 1085 -8.85 14.59 19.54
CA SER A 1085 -9.68 14.34 20.74
C SER A 1085 -10.72 15.45 20.96
N THR A 1086 -10.30 16.71 20.83
CA THR A 1086 -11.19 17.87 20.90
C THR A 1086 -12.30 17.81 19.84
N GLN A 1087 -11.99 17.37 18.61
CA GLN A 1087 -12.98 17.22 17.55
C GLN A 1087 -13.98 16.10 17.89
N VAL A 1088 -13.52 14.92 18.31
CA VAL A 1088 -14.40 13.79 18.66
C VAL A 1088 -15.36 14.18 19.79
N VAL A 1089 -14.87 14.76 20.88
CA VAL A 1089 -15.71 15.26 21.98
C VAL A 1089 -16.72 16.29 21.50
N THR A 1090 -16.31 17.22 20.62
CA THR A 1090 -17.23 18.24 20.10
C THR A 1090 -18.32 17.64 19.22
N THR A 1091 -17.96 16.71 18.33
CA THR A 1091 -18.92 16.01 17.46
C THR A 1091 -19.91 15.19 18.28
N GLU A 1092 -19.44 14.37 19.23
CA GLU A 1092 -20.30 13.49 20.01
C GLU A 1092 -21.26 14.27 20.93
N PHE A 1093 -20.79 15.34 21.60
CA PHE A 1093 -21.66 16.16 22.45
C PHE A 1093 -22.53 17.17 21.69
N MET A 1094 -22.39 17.31 20.36
CA MET A 1094 -23.14 18.29 19.57
C MET A 1094 -24.68 18.12 19.67
N PRO A 1095 -25.27 16.91 19.62
CA PRO A 1095 -26.72 16.74 19.75
C PRO A 1095 -27.26 17.18 21.13
N LEU A 1096 -26.44 17.12 22.18
CA LEU A 1096 -26.80 17.63 23.51
C LEU A 1096 -26.66 19.15 23.61
N LEU A 1097 -25.75 19.76 22.84
CA LEU A 1097 -25.60 21.21 22.77
C LEU A 1097 -26.75 21.85 21.98
N LEU A 1098 -27.10 21.27 20.83
CA LEU A 1098 -28.23 21.72 19.99
C LEU A 1098 -29.61 21.57 20.67
N ALA A 1099 -29.70 20.81 21.77
CA ALA A 1099 -30.88 20.74 22.63
C ALA A 1099 -31.01 21.92 23.63
N SER A 1100 -30.09 22.88 23.62
CA SER A 1100 -30.16 24.12 24.41
C SER A 1100 -30.91 25.24 23.67
N SER A 1101 -31.55 26.13 24.43
CA SER A 1101 -32.11 27.39 23.92
C SER A 1101 -31.11 28.55 23.89
N SER A 1102 -29.86 28.35 24.35
CA SER A 1102 -28.78 29.35 24.23
C SER A 1102 -27.38 28.69 24.14
N PRO A 1103 -27.15 27.84 23.12
CA PRO A 1103 -25.94 27.01 23.04
C PRO A 1103 -24.65 27.83 22.87
N ARG A 1104 -23.64 27.49 23.67
CA ARG A 1104 -22.29 28.09 23.64
C ARG A 1104 -21.20 27.03 23.48
N LEU A 1105 -20.28 27.22 22.54
CA LEU A 1105 -19.16 26.31 22.27
C LEU A 1105 -17.82 27.05 22.43
N LEU A 1106 -17.07 26.74 23.48
CA LEU A 1106 -15.81 27.43 23.82
C LEU A 1106 -14.62 26.47 23.64
N PHE A 1107 -13.66 26.86 22.81
CA PHE A 1107 -12.38 26.16 22.63
C PHE A 1107 -11.23 26.94 23.26
N VAL A 1108 -10.50 26.35 24.20
CA VAL A 1108 -9.31 26.99 24.81
C VAL A 1108 -8.12 26.87 23.86
N THR A 1109 -7.81 27.97 23.17
CA THR A 1109 -6.66 28.15 22.28
C THR A 1109 -5.52 28.90 23.02
N SER A 1110 -4.67 29.64 22.32
CA SER A 1110 -3.49 30.31 22.89
C SER A 1110 -3.10 31.58 22.11
N GLY A 1111 -2.51 32.57 22.79
CA GLY A 1111 -1.91 33.74 22.12
C GLY A 1111 -0.77 33.36 21.16
N LEU A 1112 -0.17 32.19 21.36
CA LEU A 1112 0.93 31.69 20.55
C LEU A 1112 0.49 31.01 19.24
N SER A 1113 -0.83 30.86 18.99
CA SER A 1113 -1.38 30.25 17.77
C SER A 1113 -1.64 31.23 16.62
N SER A 1114 -1.56 32.54 16.87
CA SER A 1114 -1.76 33.56 15.83
C SER A 1114 -0.65 33.52 14.77
N LEU A 1115 -1.05 33.26 13.52
CA LEU A 1115 -0.20 33.32 12.34
C LEU A 1115 0.25 34.76 12.04
N GLU A 1116 -0.63 35.75 12.19
CA GLU A 1116 -0.28 37.16 11.98
C GLU A 1116 0.81 37.60 12.97
N THR A 1117 0.61 37.32 14.26
CA THR A 1117 1.57 37.63 15.34
C THR A 1117 2.91 36.90 15.13
N ALA A 1118 2.87 35.63 14.70
CA ALA A 1118 4.07 34.86 14.41
C ALA A 1118 4.83 35.40 13.18
N SER A 1119 4.13 35.84 12.13
CA SER A 1119 4.72 36.44 10.93
C SER A 1119 5.49 37.74 11.23
N GLY A 1120 4.98 38.54 12.19
CA GLY A 1120 5.64 39.73 12.72
C GLY A 1120 6.85 39.46 13.63
N GLY A 1121 7.41 38.25 13.61
CA GLY A 1121 8.59 37.85 14.39
C GLY A 1121 8.36 37.63 15.89
N LYS A 1122 7.15 37.87 16.40
CA LYS A 1122 6.80 37.72 17.83
C LYS A 1122 6.43 36.27 18.15
N ILE A 1123 7.39 35.37 17.93
CA ILE A 1123 7.23 33.91 17.97
C ILE A 1123 6.97 33.39 19.39
N SER A 1124 7.54 34.04 20.41
CA SER A 1124 7.29 33.79 21.83
C SER A 1124 7.66 35.02 22.66
N ALA A 1125 7.13 35.15 23.87
CA ALA A 1125 7.58 36.16 24.83
C ALA A 1125 9.10 36.08 25.10
N THR A 1126 9.66 34.86 24.99
CA THR A 1126 11.08 34.50 25.24
C THR A 1126 11.95 34.44 23.98
N ILE A 1127 11.37 34.51 22.77
CA ILE A 1127 12.12 34.42 21.49
C ILE A 1127 11.78 35.65 20.65
N ARG A 1128 12.74 36.60 20.61
CA ARG A 1128 12.59 37.90 19.94
C ARG A 1128 13.63 38.16 18.85
N GLU A 1129 14.72 37.42 18.83
CA GLU A 1129 15.81 37.58 17.86
C GLU A 1129 15.84 36.42 16.85
N PRO A 1130 16.13 36.68 15.56
CA PRO A 1130 16.36 35.63 14.58
C PRO A 1130 17.55 34.74 14.98
N SER A 1131 17.40 33.42 14.79
CA SER A 1131 18.51 32.48 15.03
C SER A 1131 19.67 32.76 14.08
N LYS A 1132 20.91 32.76 14.61
CA LYS A 1132 22.15 32.97 13.85
C LYS A 1132 22.21 32.06 12.59
N PRO A 1133 22.86 32.50 11.48
CA PRO A 1133 23.08 31.68 10.29
C PRO A 1133 23.76 30.33 10.60
N GLY A 1134 23.59 29.34 9.71
CA GLY A 1134 24.10 27.97 9.87
C GLY A 1134 23.04 26.96 10.31
N TRP A 1135 23.43 25.67 10.32
CA TRP A 1135 22.65 24.51 10.78
C TRP A 1135 23.62 23.50 11.42
N PRO A 1136 23.23 22.72 12.45
CA PRO A 1136 21.96 22.75 13.18
C PRO A 1136 21.73 24.07 13.92
N LYS A 1137 20.46 24.41 14.19
CA LYS A 1137 20.16 25.49 15.15
C LYS A 1137 20.34 24.97 16.58
N PRO A 1138 20.84 25.79 17.52
CA PRO A 1138 20.77 25.42 18.94
C PRO A 1138 19.31 25.27 19.38
N PHE A 1139 19.03 24.28 20.24
CA PHE A 1139 17.68 24.02 20.71
C PHE A 1139 17.05 25.28 21.32
N THR A 1140 16.04 25.82 20.64
CA THR A 1140 15.27 26.98 21.08
C THR A 1140 13.87 26.50 21.46
N PRO A 1141 13.42 26.66 22.73
CA PRO A 1141 12.14 26.16 23.21
C PRO A 1141 10.97 26.99 22.65
N SER A 1142 10.69 26.80 21.36
CA SER A 1142 9.73 27.55 20.55
C SER A 1142 8.27 27.09 20.68
N GLN A 1143 8.05 26.00 21.45
CA GLN A 1143 6.76 25.34 21.68
C GLN A 1143 6.00 25.03 20.38
N ILE A 1144 6.73 24.64 19.33
CA ILE A 1144 6.19 24.54 17.97
C ILE A 1144 5.08 23.49 17.85
N ALA A 1145 5.18 22.34 18.52
CA ALA A 1145 4.16 21.29 18.45
C ALA A 1145 2.86 21.74 19.11
N TYR A 1146 2.94 22.33 20.31
CA TYR A 1146 1.80 22.94 20.98
C TYR A 1146 1.17 24.05 20.12
N ARG A 1147 1.99 24.97 19.59
CA ARG A 1147 1.52 26.11 18.80
C ARG A 1147 0.83 25.69 17.52
N SER A 1148 1.43 24.82 16.72
CA SER A 1148 0.79 24.27 15.51
C SER A 1148 -0.52 23.54 15.83
N SER A 1149 -0.59 22.79 16.94
CA SER A 1149 -1.84 22.15 17.37
C SER A 1149 -2.92 23.17 17.78
N LYS A 1150 -2.56 24.31 18.41
CA LYS A 1150 -3.52 25.38 18.73
C LYS A 1150 -3.86 26.26 17.52
N THR A 1151 -3.02 26.36 16.50
CA THR A 1151 -3.38 26.96 15.20
C THR A 1151 -4.34 26.06 14.42
N ALA A 1152 -4.16 24.74 14.47
CA ALA A 1152 -5.14 23.79 13.93
C ALA A 1152 -6.50 23.92 14.65
N LEU A 1153 -6.49 24.13 15.98
CA LEU A 1153 -7.71 24.41 16.75
C LEU A 1153 -8.39 25.72 16.33
N ASN A 1154 -7.64 26.77 15.93
CA ASN A 1154 -8.21 27.98 15.34
C ASN A 1154 -8.98 27.70 14.03
N MET A 1155 -8.51 26.76 13.21
CA MET A 1155 -9.23 26.34 12.00
C MET A 1155 -10.50 25.54 12.34
N MET A 1156 -10.46 24.68 13.36
CA MET A 1156 -11.66 24.00 13.88
C MET A 1156 -12.72 25.00 14.40
N ILE A 1157 -12.29 26.06 15.09
CA ILE A 1157 -13.19 27.15 15.54
C ILE A 1157 -13.90 27.78 14.34
N LEU A 1158 -13.18 28.11 13.26
CA LEU A 1158 -13.76 28.69 12.04
C LEU A 1158 -14.77 27.75 11.38
N ASP A 1159 -14.45 26.46 11.24
CA ASP A 1159 -15.36 25.52 10.59
C ASP A 1159 -16.59 25.20 11.44
N TRP A 1160 -16.46 25.00 12.76
CA TRP A 1160 -17.61 24.86 13.66
C TRP A 1160 -18.49 26.12 13.70
N THR A 1161 -17.89 27.31 13.61
CA THR A 1161 -18.66 28.57 13.45
C THR A 1161 -19.49 28.51 12.17
N ARG A 1162 -18.85 28.20 11.02
CA ARG A 1162 -19.50 28.08 9.71
C ARG A 1162 -20.59 27.01 9.68
N GLN A 1163 -20.42 25.90 10.40
CA GLN A 1163 -21.41 24.82 10.46
C GLN A 1163 -22.61 25.16 11.33
N LEU A 1164 -22.42 25.84 12.47
CA LEU A 1164 -23.44 26.03 13.50
C LEU A 1164 -24.05 27.45 13.56
N ASP A 1165 -23.62 28.35 12.67
CA ASP A 1165 -24.26 29.67 12.45
C ASP A 1165 -25.77 29.56 12.14
N PRO A 1166 -26.25 28.61 11.30
CA PRO A 1166 -27.69 28.40 11.08
C PRO A 1166 -28.45 27.93 12.33
N ASP A 1167 -27.77 27.23 13.23
CA ASP A 1167 -28.30 26.73 14.51
C ASP A 1167 -28.19 27.78 15.64
N GLY A 1168 -27.58 28.94 15.38
CA GLY A 1168 -27.41 30.02 16.35
C GLY A 1168 -26.40 29.75 17.47
N VAL A 1169 -25.52 28.74 17.33
CA VAL A 1169 -24.53 28.39 18.36
C VAL A 1169 -23.43 29.43 18.45
N LYS A 1170 -23.22 29.99 19.65
CA LYS A 1170 -22.16 30.98 19.88
C LYS A 1170 -20.82 30.27 20.10
N VAL A 1171 -20.07 30.11 19.02
CA VAL A 1171 -18.72 29.52 19.01
C VAL A 1171 -17.66 30.58 19.36
N PHE A 1172 -16.69 30.25 20.21
CA PHE A 1172 -15.59 31.13 20.59
C PHE A 1172 -14.25 30.39 20.70
N GLY A 1173 -13.17 31.02 20.21
CA GLY A 1173 -11.81 30.66 20.59
C GLY A 1173 -11.36 31.49 21.80
N ILE A 1174 -11.07 30.85 22.94
CA ILE A 1174 -10.60 31.55 24.14
C ILE A 1174 -9.07 31.50 24.21
N SER A 1175 -8.46 32.67 24.24
CA SER A 1175 -7.02 32.86 24.50
C SER A 1175 -6.84 33.46 25.90
N PRO A 1176 -6.56 32.63 26.93
CA PRO A 1176 -6.57 33.06 28.34
C PRO A 1176 -5.33 33.87 28.76
N GLY A 1177 -4.37 34.10 27.86
CA GLY A 1177 -3.08 34.71 28.17
C GLY A 1177 -2.07 33.74 28.78
N PHE A 1178 -0.94 34.28 29.25
CA PHE A 1178 0.16 33.50 29.82
C PHE A 1178 -0.02 33.37 31.34
N LEU A 1179 -0.68 32.28 31.78
CA LEU A 1179 -1.08 32.07 33.17
C LEU A 1179 -0.35 30.88 33.82
N ALA A 1180 -0.12 30.98 35.14
CA ALA A 1180 0.71 30.06 35.92
C ALA A 1180 0.04 28.71 36.23
N THR A 1181 -0.41 28.02 35.18
CA THR A 1181 -0.98 26.67 35.23
C THR A 1181 0.13 25.60 35.12
N GLY A 1182 -0.17 24.34 35.45
CA GLY A 1182 0.75 23.21 35.29
C GLY A 1182 1.00 22.76 33.83
N LEU A 1183 0.89 23.67 32.87
CA LEU A 1183 0.97 23.39 31.44
C LEU A 1183 2.39 22.91 31.06
N GLY A 1184 2.48 21.78 30.34
CA GLY A 1184 3.76 21.20 29.94
C GLY A 1184 4.58 20.60 31.09
N GLY A 1185 3.96 20.29 32.23
CA GLY A 1185 4.61 19.65 33.38
C GLY A 1185 5.50 20.58 34.21
N MET A 1186 5.57 21.88 33.89
CA MET A 1186 6.28 22.87 34.70
C MET A 1186 5.39 23.34 35.86
N GLY A 1187 5.94 23.34 37.08
CA GLY A 1187 5.17 23.68 38.28
C GLY A 1187 4.70 25.15 38.31
N PRO A 1188 3.53 25.46 38.91
CA PRO A 1188 2.99 26.83 38.98
C PRO A 1188 3.96 27.89 39.51
N GLU A 1189 4.80 27.54 40.50
CA GLU A 1189 5.85 28.45 41.01
C GLU A 1189 6.91 28.81 39.97
N PHE A 1190 7.31 27.86 39.13
CA PHE A 1190 8.26 28.10 38.04
C PHE A 1190 7.62 29.00 36.99
N MET A 1191 6.35 28.77 36.66
CA MET A 1191 5.59 29.60 35.73
C MET A 1191 5.44 31.05 36.23
N ARG A 1192 5.14 31.26 37.52
CA ARG A 1192 5.14 32.60 38.14
C ARG A 1192 6.52 33.27 38.05
N LYS A 1193 7.61 32.54 38.29
CA LYS A 1193 9.00 33.07 38.20
C LYS A 1193 9.40 33.51 36.79
N ILE A 1194 8.80 32.97 35.73
CA ILE A 1194 9.00 33.40 34.34
C ILE A 1194 7.95 34.41 33.84
N GLY A 1195 7.16 35.01 34.75
CA GLY A 1195 6.24 36.11 34.45
C GLY A 1195 4.83 35.70 34.04
N ALA A 1196 4.39 34.46 34.34
CA ALA A 1196 3.01 34.05 34.11
C ALA A 1196 2.05 34.63 35.17
N GLY A 1197 0.92 35.20 34.73
CA GLY A 1197 -0.13 35.77 35.57
C GLY A 1197 -0.95 34.73 36.34
N ASP A 1198 -1.91 35.16 37.14
CA ASP A 1198 -2.66 34.22 37.99
C ASP A 1198 -3.76 33.48 37.19
N PRO A 1199 -3.84 32.13 37.25
CA PRO A 1199 -4.88 31.34 36.60
C PRO A 1199 -6.32 31.81 36.86
N LYS A 1200 -6.58 32.46 38.01
CA LYS A 1200 -7.89 33.04 38.35
C LYS A 1200 -8.38 34.09 37.34
N GLU A 1201 -7.47 34.90 36.76
CA GLU A 1201 -7.84 35.87 35.70
C GLU A 1201 -8.47 35.16 34.49
N GLY A 1202 -7.93 34.01 34.09
CA GLY A 1202 -8.45 33.21 32.98
C GLY A 1202 -9.78 32.53 33.30
N GLY A 1203 -9.97 32.08 34.54
CA GLY A 1203 -11.24 31.53 35.02
C GLY A 1203 -12.37 32.57 34.99
N GLU A 1204 -12.09 33.77 35.48
CA GLU A 1204 -13.03 34.91 35.45
C GLU A 1204 -13.30 35.40 34.03
N PHE A 1205 -12.28 35.42 33.15
CA PHE A 1205 -12.46 35.74 31.74
C PHE A 1205 -13.37 34.73 31.02
N ILE A 1206 -13.13 33.42 31.15
CA ILE A 1206 -14.01 32.40 30.53
C ILE A 1206 -15.45 32.55 31.03
N ARG A 1207 -15.65 32.71 32.34
CA ARG A 1207 -16.97 33.00 32.90
C ARG A 1207 -17.62 34.24 32.28
N SER A 1208 -16.87 35.32 32.06
CA SER A 1208 -17.42 36.55 31.46
C SER A 1208 -17.97 36.35 30.03
N VAL A 1209 -17.43 35.38 29.28
CA VAL A 1209 -17.91 34.99 27.95
C VAL A 1209 -19.18 34.14 28.05
N ILE A 1210 -19.30 33.30 29.08
CA ILE A 1210 -20.49 32.49 29.36
C ILE A 1210 -21.66 33.38 29.83
N GLU A 1211 -21.38 34.37 30.67
CA GLU A 1211 -22.29 35.47 31.07
C GLU A 1211 -22.62 36.44 29.90
N GLY A 1212 -22.18 36.15 28.68
CA GLY A 1212 -22.59 36.85 27.45
C GLY A 1212 -21.88 38.18 27.15
N LYS A 1213 -20.91 38.61 27.95
CA LYS A 1213 -20.27 39.95 27.84
C LYS A 1213 -19.41 40.13 26.58
N ARG A 1214 -19.22 39.07 25.79
CA ARG A 1214 -18.44 39.05 24.54
C ARG A 1214 -19.23 38.49 23.35
N ASP A 1215 -20.57 38.44 23.42
CA ASP A 1215 -21.41 37.82 22.38
C ASP A 1215 -21.25 38.43 20.98
N GLY A 1216 -20.85 39.70 20.87
CA GLY A 1216 -20.52 40.34 19.59
C GLY A 1216 -19.21 39.88 18.93
N ASP A 1217 -18.39 39.09 19.64
CA ASP A 1217 -17.15 38.49 19.14
C ASP A 1217 -17.30 36.98 18.81
N ALA A 1218 -18.52 36.48 18.69
CA ALA A 1218 -18.76 35.10 18.26
C ALA A 1218 -18.07 34.81 16.89
N GLY A 1219 -17.59 33.58 16.74
CA GLY A 1219 -16.82 33.14 15.57
C GLY A 1219 -15.34 33.57 15.56
N ARG A 1220 -14.84 34.20 16.63
CA ARG A 1220 -13.48 34.76 16.70
C ARG A 1220 -12.64 34.14 17.82
N VAL A 1221 -11.33 34.33 17.74
CA VAL A 1221 -10.45 34.16 18.90
C VAL A 1221 -10.45 35.45 19.71
N ILE A 1222 -10.67 35.35 21.02
CA ILE A 1222 -10.73 36.47 21.95
C ILE A 1222 -9.77 36.28 23.13
N ASN A 1223 -9.19 37.38 23.59
CA ASN A 1223 -8.41 37.47 24.82
C ASN A 1223 -9.02 38.54 25.75
N LYS A 1224 -8.38 38.80 26.89
CA LYS A 1224 -8.87 39.80 27.86
C LYS A 1224 -8.86 41.25 27.33
N ASP A 1225 -8.02 41.53 26.33
CA ASP A 1225 -7.78 42.86 25.77
C ASP A 1225 -8.66 43.16 24.54
N GLY A 1226 -9.23 42.13 23.90
CA GLY A 1226 -10.11 42.29 22.74
C GLY A 1226 -10.23 41.02 21.88
N VAL A 1227 -10.33 41.20 20.56
CA VAL A 1227 -10.21 40.14 19.55
C VAL A 1227 -8.73 39.90 19.29
N GLN A 1228 -8.32 38.64 19.23
CA GLN A 1228 -6.98 38.26 18.83
C GLN A 1228 -6.90 38.09 17.30
N PRO A 1229 -5.82 38.55 16.64
CA PRO A 1229 -5.53 38.15 15.27
C PRO A 1229 -5.42 36.64 15.10
N TRP A 1230 -5.69 36.16 13.88
CA TRP A 1230 -5.57 34.75 13.49
C TRP A 1230 -4.12 34.30 13.35
#